data_AF-A0A8C1XGR1-F1
#
_entry.id   AF-A0A8C1XGR1-F1
#
_cell.length_a   1.000
_cell.length_b   1.000
_cell.length_c   1.000
_cell.angle_alpha   90.00
_cell.angle_beta   90.00
_cell.angle_gamma   90.00
#
_symmetry.space_group_name_H-M   'P 1'
#
loop_
_entity.id
_entity.type
_entity.pdbx_description
1 polymer ?
#
loop_
_entity_poly.entity_id
_entity_poly.type
_entity_poly.pdbx_seq_one_letter_code
_entity_poly.pdbx_strand_id
1 'polypeptide(L)'
;MDSRMVFVLLWMLLLSTSTGIKLDGNGYVDVVIAISSNVPQDNRLIDKIKEMVTEGSLYLYHALDEKVYFREATILVPPQIIDNANPSYGFEPYTKQYGECGAEGEYIHFTPEYLLNDTFIELYGSRGRIFVHEWAHLRWGVFDECNGEKPFYHSNGRIEATRCSKNIKVEFYEVTAGGSLQQCSIDPQTLLPTEGCKIFLNRNEITNSSIMFLPGLDAVTTFCHENEHNYEAPNMQNKKCGKATWTVIFEDSVDKDALRSLKPLQSPPPPPSFKVVQRKQRVVCLILDVSGSMEGSRILQLQQAATHFLRHIIEDQARVGIVTFSTLASTLSPLTTIDSDTTRENLIKLLPKVAGGSTNMCLGLSQGLQVLIDNGDALGDEIVFLTDGQATDNITGCVQSAVQSGAIIHTLAFSDRAACELTEMAIKTGGKFLSPNDKTTSNQLMDAFASLTLSTGDYTNEPVQLESVGARTSDWFNGTVSVDQTVGNKTSFVIIYEINFPSVYIQSPSVSVYTQTNMSHDVSQKTVTLNIPGTTEHGDWKYSIQTTILQALTLTVTSQATQADVPPIIVKTHMNQQFSDGTKPMIVFAEVSQSYRPVINAEVWATLESETGSVHTLRLLDNGAGADAFQGDGIYSRYFIKMVNGRTSLKVRVKNQDGQTRFAVLYIHGCVINVQLNHPKPFVFVEPLDVGNFTRTATGESFEVTLSGTAPPNFPPNRITDLSAEIQEDTVLLNWTVFHLFNIFADKINVVLKLHHEIMFLELSCTTFCFSFFFL
;
A
#
# COMPACT_ATOMS: atom_id res chain seq x y z
N MET A 1 17.91 -35.85 -53.68
CA MET A 1 16.65 -35.23 -54.11
C MET A 1 15.89 -34.93 -52.83
N ASP A 2 16.33 -33.88 -52.13
CA ASP A 2 15.86 -32.49 -52.28
C ASP A 2 14.50 -32.29 -51.61
N SER A 3 14.21 -31.23 -50.85
CA SER A 3 14.97 -30.17 -50.21
C SER A 3 13.89 -29.29 -49.55
N ARG A 4 14.09 -28.83 -48.31
CA ARG A 4 13.98 -27.41 -47.86
C ARG A 4 13.74 -27.29 -46.35
N MET A 5 14.69 -26.61 -45.71
CA MET A 5 14.59 -25.91 -44.43
C MET A 5 13.49 -24.83 -44.46
N VAL A 6 12.99 -24.43 -43.28
CA VAL A 6 13.12 -23.07 -42.70
C VAL A 6 12.67 -23.10 -41.23
N PHE A 7 13.51 -22.52 -40.36
CA PHE A 7 13.26 -22.14 -38.97
C PHE A 7 12.49 -20.81 -38.93
N VAL A 8 11.49 -20.67 -38.05
CA VAL A 8 11.09 -19.37 -37.48
C VAL A 8 10.75 -19.58 -36.00
N LEU A 9 11.66 -19.11 -35.14
CA LEU A 9 11.34 -18.69 -33.77
C LEU A 9 10.36 -17.51 -33.85
N LEU A 10 9.30 -17.54 -33.04
CA LEU A 10 8.71 -16.33 -32.51
C LEU A 10 8.49 -16.50 -31.00
N TRP A 11 9.43 -15.92 -30.26
CA TRP A 11 9.23 -15.46 -28.90
C TRP A 11 8.05 -14.49 -28.87
N MET A 12 7.12 -14.66 -27.93
CA MET A 12 6.51 -13.52 -27.24
C MET A 12 6.76 -13.71 -25.75
N LEU A 13 7.79 -13.03 -25.28
CA LEU A 13 7.73 -12.33 -24.00
C LEU A 13 6.44 -11.52 -23.98
N LEU A 14 5.66 -11.68 -22.91
CA LEU A 14 4.99 -10.64 -22.11
C LEU A 14 3.89 -11.31 -21.28
N LEU A 15 3.72 -10.79 -20.06
CA LEU A 15 2.76 -11.17 -19.01
C LEU A 15 3.28 -12.18 -17.97
N SER A 16 4.02 -11.62 -17.00
CA SER A 16 3.89 -11.89 -15.56
C SER A 16 3.73 -13.34 -15.10
N THR A 17 4.86 -14.01 -14.85
CA THR A 17 4.93 -15.04 -13.81
C THR A 17 5.59 -14.45 -12.58
N SER A 18 4.92 -13.50 -11.92
CA SER A 18 5.28 -13.06 -10.57
C SER A 18 4.09 -13.40 -9.67
N THR A 19 4.36 -14.21 -8.64
CA THR A 19 3.55 -14.42 -7.42
C THR A 19 2.22 -13.62 -7.34
N GLY A 20 1.08 -14.32 -7.30
CA GLY A 20 -0.24 -13.69 -7.18
C GLY A 20 -1.37 -14.58 -7.69
N ILE A 21 -2.61 -14.20 -7.42
CA ILE A 21 -3.83 -14.91 -7.86
C ILE A 21 -3.85 -15.07 -9.38
N LYS A 22 -4.16 -16.26 -9.88
CA LYS A 22 -4.25 -16.57 -11.31
C LYS A 22 -5.53 -17.30 -11.63
N LEU A 23 -6.00 -17.11 -12.85
CA LEU A 23 -7.11 -17.88 -13.43
C LEU A 23 -6.52 -18.97 -14.35
N ASP A 24 -6.49 -20.21 -13.87
CA ASP A 24 -5.99 -21.36 -14.64
C ASP A 24 -7.15 -22.20 -15.16
N GLY A 25 -7.42 -22.05 -16.46
CA GLY A 25 -8.69 -22.46 -17.06
C GLY A 25 -9.84 -21.69 -16.41
N ASN A 26 -10.85 -22.40 -15.93
CA ASN A 26 -12.00 -21.80 -15.23
C ASN A 26 -11.76 -21.59 -13.72
N GLY A 27 -10.60 -21.97 -13.17
CA GLY A 27 -10.37 -22.04 -11.73
C GLY A 27 -9.35 -21.02 -11.22
N TYR A 28 -9.74 -20.20 -10.24
CA TYR A 28 -8.80 -19.34 -9.52
C TYR A 28 -7.87 -20.16 -8.63
N VAL A 29 -6.58 -19.85 -8.69
CA VAL A 29 -5.48 -20.47 -7.93
C VAL A 29 -4.53 -19.44 -7.35
N ASP A 30 -3.58 -19.90 -6.53
CA ASP A 30 -2.67 -19.05 -5.77
C ASP A 30 -3.41 -18.06 -4.84
N VAL A 31 -4.65 -18.41 -4.42
CA VAL A 31 -5.42 -17.62 -3.44
C VAL A 31 -4.84 -17.89 -2.04
N VAL A 32 -4.39 -16.84 -1.35
CA VAL A 32 -3.84 -16.94 0.01
C VAL A 32 -4.75 -16.24 1.00
N ILE A 33 -5.10 -16.93 2.08
CA ILE A 33 -5.88 -16.40 3.21
C ILE A 33 -4.99 -16.47 4.44
N ALA A 34 -4.53 -15.32 4.92
CA ALA A 34 -3.62 -15.24 6.06
C ALA A 34 -4.37 -14.90 7.35
N ILE A 35 -4.12 -15.67 8.41
CA ILE A 35 -4.61 -15.40 9.76
C ILE A 35 -3.52 -14.61 10.50
N SER A 36 -3.89 -13.42 10.99
CA SER A 36 -2.98 -12.58 11.77
C SER A 36 -2.54 -13.28 13.08
N SER A 37 -1.30 -13.07 13.49
CA SER A 37 -0.76 -13.56 14.78
C SER A 37 -1.47 -12.99 16.00
N ASN A 38 -2.20 -11.89 15.84
CA ASN A 38 -3.02 -11.27 16.89
C ASN A 38 -4.39 -11.93 17.05
N VAL A 39 -4.72 -12.91 16.19
CA VAL A 39 -5.95 -13.69 16.30
C VAL A 39 -5.65 -14.92 17.18
N PRO A 40 -6.35 -15.10 18.31
CA PRO A 40 -6.22 -16.31 19.11
C PRO A 40 -6.50 -17.56 18.27
N GLN A 41 -5.75 -18.62 18.51
CA GLN A 41 -5.93 -19.87 17.78
C GLN A 41 -7.32 -20.47 18.06
N ASP A 42 -8.17 -20.55 17.03
CA ASP A 42 -9.44 -21.25 17.06
C ASP A 42 -9.55 -22.15 15.82
N ASN A 43 -9.59 -23.47 16.02
CA ASN A 43 -9.69 -24.43 14.91
C ASN A 43 -11.00 -24.24 14.11
N ARG A 44 -12.07 -23.74 14.74
CA ARG A 44 -13.34 -23.44 14.07
C ARG A 44 -13.18 -22.34 13.03
N LEU A 45 -12.23 -21.43 13.21
CA LEU A 45 -11.98 -20.33 12.27
C LEU A 45 -11.52 -20.87 10.91
N ILE A 46 -10.63 -21.88 10.92
CA ILE A 46 -10.16 -22.53 9.69
C ILE A 46 -11.33 -23.20 8.96
N ASP A 47 -12.21 -23.88 9.69
CA ASP A 47 -13.38 -24.53 9.11
C ASP A 47 -14.36 -23.50 8.54
N LYS A 48 -14.60 -22.38 9.25
CA LYS A 48 -15.44 -21.28 8.76
C LYS A 48 -14.87 -20.58 7.53
N ILE A 49 -13.56 -20.43 7.43
CA ILE A 49 -12.88 -19.94 6.22
C ILE A 49 -13.13 -20.90 5.05
N LYS A 50 -12.97 -22.21 5.26
CA LYS A 50 -13.20 -23.21 4.21
C LYS A 50 -14.66 -23.22 3.75
N GLU A 51 -15.61 -23.14 4.69
CA GLU A 51 -17.05 -23.04 4.40
C GLU A 51 -17.35 -21.81 3.54
N MET A 52 -16.87 -20.64 3.96
CA MET A 52 -17.05 -19.37 3.24
C MET A 52 -16.51 -19.43 1.79
N VAL A 53 -15.29 -19.93 1.60
CA VAL A 53 -14.68 -20.03 0.26
C VAL A 53 -15.39 -21.07 -0.60
N THR A 54 -15.83 -22.18 -0.01
CA THR A 54 -16.57 -23.22 -0.73
C THR A 54 -17.93 -22.72 -1.21
N GLU A 55 -18.68 -22.04 -0.33
CA GLU A 55 -19.94 -21.40 -0.66
C GLU A 55 -19.75 -20.30 -1.72
N GLY A 56 -18.76 -19.42 -1.51
CA GLY A 56 -18.42 -18.34 -2.43
C GLY A 56 -18.01 -18.85 -3.80
N SER A 57 -17.34 -20.01 -3.87
CA SER A 57 -16.95 -20.64 -5.15
C SER A 57 -18.16 -21.01 -6.00
N LEU A 58 -19.17 -21.63 -5.39
CA LEU A 58 -20.41 -21.98 -6.08
C LEU A 58 -21.22 -20.73 -6.46
N TYR A 59 -21.26 -19.74 -5.57
CA TYR A 59 -21.97 -18.48 -5.84
C TYR A 59 -21.32 -17.69 -6.98
N LEU A 60 -19.99 -17.56 -6.98
CA LEU A 60 -19.20 -16.94 -8.05
C LEU A 60 -19.42 -17.63 -9.39
N TYR A 61 -19.45 -18.97 -9.39
CA TYR A 61 -19.75 -19.78 -10.57
C TYR A 61 -21.09 -19.39 -11.21
N HIS A 62 -22.15 -19.27 -10.43
CA HIS A 62 -23.44 -18.81 -10.95
C HIS A 62 -23.44 -17.33 -11.34
N ALA A 63 -22.72 -16.48 -10.61
CA ALA A 63 -22.69 -15.05 -10.85
C ALA A 63 -21.97 -14.61 -12.14
N LEU A 64 -21.10 -15.47 -12.68
CA LEU A 64 -20.36 -15.21 -13.92
C LEU A 64 -20.67 -16.23 -15.03
N ASP A 65 -21.96 -16.52 -15.23
CA ASP A 65 -22.45 -17.40 -16.30
C ASP A 65 -21.67 -18.72 -16.40
N GLU A 66 -21.42 -19.34 -15.24
CA GLU A 66 -20.77 -20.65 -15.13
C GLU A 66 -19.32 -20.69 -15.64
N LYS A 67 -18.65 -19.53 -15.71
CA LYS A 67 -17.29 -19.40 -16.26
C LYS A 67 -16.18 -19.60 -15.25
N VAL A 68 -16.34 -19.19 -13.99
CA VAL A 68 -15.21 -19.19 -13.04
C VAL A 68 -15.60 -19.65 -11.65
N TYR A 69 -14.64 -20.22 -10.91
CA TYR A 69 -14.82 -20.67 -9.53
C TYR A 69 -13.48 -20.62 -8.78
N PHE A 70 -13.48 -20.80 -7.46
CA PHE A 70 -12.25 -20.98 -6.68
C PHE A 70 -11.81 -22.44 -6.74
N ARG A 71 -10.66 -22.72 -7.34
CA ARG A 71 -10.13 -24.09 -7.47
C ARG A 71 -9.30 -24.49 -6.27
N GLU A 72 -8.44 -23.61 -5.78
CA GLU A 72 -7.63 -23.86 -4.59
C GLU A 72 -7.38 -22.60 -3.76
N ALA A 73 -7.19 -22.80 -2.46
CA ALA A 73 -6.79 -21.75 -1.53
C ALA A 73 -5.78 -22.27 -0.50
N THR A 74 -4.79 -21.43 -0.18
CA THR A 74 -3.80 -21.67 0.87
C THR A 74 -4.15 -20.84 2.10
N ILE A 75 -4.34 -21.49 3.25
CA ILE A 75 -4.58 -20.84 4.54
C ILE A 75 -3.25 -20.76 5.29
N LEU A 76 -2.74 -19.55 5.49
CA LEU A 76 -1.52 -19.28 6.25
C LEU A 76 -1.88 -19.04 7.72
N VAL A 77 -1.38 -19.88 8.63
CA VAL A 77 -1.57 -19.77 10.08
C VAL A 77 -0.32 -19.20 10.76
N PRO A 78 -0.46 -18.42 11.85
CA PRO A 78 0.67 -17.84 12.56
C PRO A 78 1.49 -18.91 13.33
N PRO A 79 2.80 -18.67 13.57
CA PRO A 79 3.69 -19.60 14.30
C PRO A 79 3.40 -19.71 15.81
N GLN A 80 2.99 -18.61 16.46
CA GLN A 80 2.66 -18.53 17.89
C GLN A 80 1.54 -17.49 18.14
N ILE A 81 0.84 -17.63 19.27
CA ILE A 81 -0.24 -16.71 19.72
C ILE A 81 0.42 -15.51 20.41
N ILE A 82 0.14 -14.30 19.95
CA ILE A 82 0.25 -13.10 20.79
C ILE A 82 -1.15 -12.84 21.29
N ASP A 83 -1.40 -13.24 22.54
CA ASP A 83 -2.72 -13.11 23.15
C ASP A 83 -2.89 -11.66 23.57
N ASN A 84 -3.66 -10.92 22.79
CA ASN A 84 -4.53 -9.83 23.23
C ASN A 84 -5.61 -9.61 22.15
N ALA A 85 -6.88 -9.73 22.53
CA ALA A 85 -8.01 -9.41 21.66
C ALA A 85 -7.94 -7.93 21.27
N ASN A 86 -7.89 -7.63 19.97
CA ASN A 86 -7.89 -6.26 19.47
C ASN A 86 -9.36 -5.78 19.23
N PRO A 87 -9.93 -4.90 20.08
CA PRO A 87 -11.36 -4.52 20.03
C PRO A 87 -11.65 -3.39 19.02
N SER A 88 -10.72 -3.11 18.11
CA SER A 88 -10.59 -1.81 17.44
C SER A 88 -11.35 -1.65 16.13
N TYR A 89 -11.79 -2.75 15.53
CA TYR A 89 -12.37 -2.77 14.20
C TYR A 89 -13.80 -3.20 14.33
N GLY A 90 -14.71 -2.46 13.70
CA GLY A 90 -16.07 -2.95 13.51
C GLY A 90 -16.05 -4.34 12.87
N PHE A 91 -17.18 -5.01 12.87
CA PHE A 91 -17.27 -6.41 12.45
C PHE A 91 -17.49 -6.59 10.95
N GLU A 92 -17.43 -5.52 10.16
CA GLU A 92 -17.78 -5.56 8.74
C GLU A 92 -16.57 -5.93 7.86
N PRO A 93 -16.72 -6.89 6.94
CA PRO A 93 -15.70 -7.18 5.94
C PRO A 93 -15.47 -5.99 5.01
N TYR A 94 -14.24 -5.84 4.52
CA TYR A 94 -13.92 -4.82 3.52
C TYR A 94 -12.74 -5.21 2.65
N THR A 95 -12.64 -4.59 1.49
CA THR A 95 -11.50 -4.68 0.60
C THR A 95 -10.70 -3.40 0.62
N LYS A 96 -9.39 -3.53 0.84
CA LYS A 96 -8.47 -2.40 0.70
C LYS A 96 -8.05 -2.24 -0.75
N GLN A 97 -8.19 -1.05 -1.30
CA GLN A 97 -7.82 -0.75 -2.68
C GLN A 97 -7.32 0.70 -2.82
N TYR A 98 -6.25 0.90 -3.58
CA TYR A 98 -5.72 2.23 -3.95
C TYR A 98 -6.16 2.67 -5.35
N GLY A 99 -6.54 1.69 -6.17
CA GLY A 99 -6.60 1.82 -7.62
C GLY A 99 -7.85 2.52 -8.14
N GLU A 100 -7.76 2.89 -9.42
CA GLU A 100 -8.92 3.35 -10.19
C GLU A 100 -9.76 2.16 -10.67
N CYS A 101 -10.81 2.44 -11.43
CA CYS A 101 -11.68 1.41 -12.00
C CYS A 101 -10.91 0.31 -12.75
N GLY A 102 -11.23 -0.96 -12.47
CA GLY A 102 -10.60 -2.11 -13.11
C GLY A 102 -9.28 -2.56 -12.49
N ALA A 103 -8.71 -1.77 -11.56
CA ALA A 103 -7.45 -2.11 -10.89
C ALA A 103 -7.67 -3.05 -9.69
N GLU A 104 -6.76 -3.99 -9.48
CA GLU A 104 -6.81 -4.89 -8.34
C GLU A 104 -6.61 -4.15 -7.00
N GLY A 105 -7.31 -4.62 -5.97
CA GLY A 105 -7.09 -4.25 -4.57
C GLY A 105 -5.90 -4.97 -3.93
N GLU A 106 -5.58 -4.61 -2.69
CA GLU A 106 -4.45 -5.17 -1.92
C GLU A 106 -4.86 -6.44 -1.16
N TYR A 107 -5.96 -6.41 -0.40
CA TYR A 107 -6.47 -7.55 0.36
C TYR A 107 -7.92 -7.37 0.79
N ILE A 108 -8.59 -8.48 1.12
CA ILE A 108 -9.88 -8.50 1.82
C ILE A 108 -9.62 -8.77 3.30
N HIS A 109 -10.29 -8.03 4.17
CA HIS A 109 -10.21 -8.20 5.62
C HIS A 109 -11.49 -8.80 6.18
N PHE A 110 -11.35 -9.86 6.99
CA PHE A 110 -12.43 -10.45 7.78
C PHE A 110 -12.02 -10.50 9.24
N THR A 111 -12.96 -10.18 10.14
CA THR A 111 -12.74 -10.33 11.58
C THR A 111 -13.10 -11.74 12.04
N PRO A 112 -12.43 -12.30 13.08
CA PRO A 112 -12.81 -13.57 13.67
C PRO A 112 -14.27 -13.58 14.17
N GLU A 113 -14.71 -12.47 14.76
CA GLU A 113 -16.08 -12.31 15.26
C GLU A 113 -17.11 -12.41 14.12
N TYR A 114 -16.87 -11.80 12.96
CA TYR A 114 -17.72 -11.96 11.77
C TYR A 114 -17.80 -13.42 11.30
N LEU A 115 -16.65 -14.11 11.26
CA LEU A 115 -16.56 -15.49 10.77
C LEU A 115 -17.16 -16.52 11.73
N LEU A 116 -17.12 -16.26 13.04
CA LEU A 116 -17.56 -17.21 14.07
C LEU A 116 -18.98 -16.95 14.60
N ASN A 117 -19.50 -15.73 14.47
CA ASN A 117 -20.82 -15.36 14.98
C ASN A 117 -21.88 -15.35 13.88
N ASP A 118 -22.79 -16.31 13.92
CA ASP A 118 -23.82 -16.50 12.89
C ASP A 118 -24.92 -15.42 12.91
N THR A 119 -24.99 -14.56 13.93
CA THR A 119 -25.94 -13.42 13.93
C THR A 119 -25.67 -12.45 12.79
N PHE A 120 -24.43 -12.37 12.31
CA PHE A 120 -24.07 -11.54 11.16
C PHE A 120 -24.61 -12.08 9.83
N ILE A 121 -24.98 -13.36 9.74
CA ILE A 121 -25.62 -13.91 8.55
C ILE A 121 -26.98 -13.25 8.32
N GLU A 122 -27.75 -13.03 9.39
CA GLU A 122 -29.05 -12.36 9.27
C GLU A 122 -28.91 -10.89 8.87
N LEU A 123 -27.78 -10.25 9.20
CA LEU A 123 -27.52 -8.84 8.93
C LEU A 123 -26.94 -8.59 7.52
N TYR A 124 -25.96 -9.39 7.11
CA TYR A 124 -25.20 -9.19 5.87
C TYR A 124 -25.52 -10.23 4.79
N GLY A 125 -26.16 -11.35 5.14
CA GLY A 125 -26.30 -12.53 4.30
C GLY A 125 -25.17 -13.54 4.52
N SER A 126 -25.21 -14.64 3.77
CA SER A 126 -24.23 -15.72 3.89
C SER A 126 -22.81 -15.24 3.60
N ARG A 127 -21.83 -15.81 4.30
CA ARG A 127 -20.42 -15.40 4.20
C ARG A 127 -19.84 -15.58 2.80
N GLY A 128 -20.24 -16.63 2.07
CA GLY A 128 -19.78 -16.84 0.69
C GLY A 128 -20.23 -15.74 -0.27
N ARG A 129 -21.43 -15.17 -0.08
CA ARG A 129 -21.93 -14.05 -0.89
C ARG A 129 -21.14 -12.76 -0.63
N ILE A 130 -20.90 -12.45 0.64
CA ILE A 130 -20.06 -11.31 1.02
C ILE A 130 -18.63 -11.50 0.54
N PHE A 131 -18.08 -12.72 0.61
CA PHE A 131 -16.78 -13.01 0.04
C PHE A 131 -16.70 -12.74 -1.46
N VAL A 132 -17.75 -13.08 -2.24
CA VAL A 132 -17.78 -12.76 -3.68
C VAL A 132 -17.94 -11.27 -3.97
N HIS A 133 -18.70 -10.55 -3.13
CA HIS A 133 -18.80 -9.10 -3.21
C HIS A 133 -17.43 -8.43 -2.99
N GLU A 134 -16.73 -8.80 -1.91
CA GLU A 134 -15.37 -8.31 -1.63
C GLU A 134 -14.35 -8.80 -2.67
N TRP A 135 -14.51 -10.02 -3.19
CA TRP A 135 -13.70 -10.52 -4.30
C TRP A 135 -13.82 -9.64 -5.54
N ALA A 136 -15.01 -9.13 -5.84
CA ALA A 136 -15.21 -8.25 -6.99
C ALA A 136 -14.43 -6.94 -6.84
N HIS A 137 -14.44 -6.33 -5.65
CA HIS A 137 -13.57 -5.20 -5.32
C HIS A 137 -12.09 -5.58 -5.49
N LEU A 138 -11.67 -6.69 -4.88
CA LEU A 138 -10.26 -7.10 -4.85
C LEU A 138 -9.72 -7.41 -6.25
N ARG A 139 -10.41 -8.24 -7.02
CA ARG A 139 -9.87 -8.81 -8.26
C ARG A 139 -10.19 -7.96 -9.49
N TRP A 140 -11.31 -7.25 -9.49
CA TRP A 140 -11.78 -6.56 -10.68
C TRP A 140 -11.89 -5.04 -10.53
N GLY A 141 -11.60 -4.48 -9.35
CA GLY A 141 -11.59 -3.02 -9.16
C GLY A 141 -12.93 -2.37 -9.45
N VAL A 142 -14.02 -3.05 -9.10
CA VAL A 142 -15.37 -2.49 -9.16
C VAL A 142 -15.71 -1.82 -7.83
N PHE A 143 -16.75 -0.99 -7.81
CA PHE A 143 -17.19 -0.25 -6.62
C PHE A 143 -18.66 -0.53 -6.32
N ASP A 144 -19.09 -0.12 -5.13
CA ASP A 144 -20.48 -0.24 -4.72
C ASP A 144 -21.41 0.56 -5.64
N GLU A 145 -22.53 -0.05 -5.97
CA GLU A 145 -23.61 0.53 -6.78
C GLU A 145 -24.67 1.21 -5.91
N CYS A 146 -24.26 1.52 -4.71
CA CYS A 146 -25.03 2.03 -3.60
C CYS A 146 -24.26 3.19 -2.94
N ASN A 147 -24.94 4.02 -2.15
CA ASN A 147 -24.27 5.11 -1.43
C ASN A 147 -25.02 5.45 -0.14
N GLY A 148 -24.39 5.23 1.01
CA GLY A 148 -24.96 5.55 2.32
C GLY A 148 -25.08 7.04 2.62
N GLU A 149 -24.19 7.88 2.06
CA GLU A 149 -24.22 9.35 2.25
C GLU A 149 -25.22 10.02 1.31
N LYS A 150 -25.41 9.44 0.12
CA LYS A 150 -26.39 9.89 -0.88
C LYS A 150 -27.34 8.74 -1.24
N PRO A 151 -28.19 8.29 -0.29
CA PRO A 151 -29.11 7.18 -0.53
C PRO A 151 -30.24 7.57 -1.49
N PHE A 152 -30.54 8.86 -1.62
CA PHE A 152 -31.59 9.41 -2.46
C PHE A 152 -31.06 10.50 -3.38
N TYR A 153 -31.67 10.65 -4.54
CA TYR A 153 -31.38 11.72 -5.49
C TYR A 153 -32.58 12.07 -6.36
N HIS A 154 -32.53 13.21 -7.03
CA HIS A 154 -33.57 13.61 -7.97
C HIS A 154 -33.27 13.11 -9.39
N SER A 155 -34.28 12.49 -10.01
CA SER A 155 -34.28 12.11 -11.42
C SER A 155 -35.61 12.50 -12.05
N ASN A 156 -35.57 13.35 -13.08
CA ASN A 156 -36.76 13.76 -13.85
C ASN A 156 -37.95 14.22 -12.99
N GLY A 157 -37.67 15.00 -11.93
CA GLY A 157 -38.69 15.52 -11.01
C GLY A 157 -39.25 14.52 -10.00
N ARG A 158 -38.65 13.33 -9.87
CA ARG A 158 -38.98 12.30 -8.87
C ARG A 158 -37.79 12.03 -7.97
N ILE A 159 -38.08 11.54 -6.77
CA ILE A 159 -37.05 11.03 -5.85
C ILE A 159 -36.78 9.57 -6.23
N GLU A 160 -35.51 9.26 -6.47
CA GLU A 160 -35.02 7.92 -6.74
C GLU A 160 -34.06 7.48 -5.63
N ALA A 161 -33.95 6.18 -5.43
CA ALA A 161 -32.93 5.58 -4.58
C ALA A 161 -31.66 5.30 -5.39
N THR A 162 -30.51 5.48 -4.75
CA THR A 162 -29.21 5.13 -5.32
C THR A 162 -29.07 3.60 -5.40
N ARG A 163 -29.10 3.07 -6.63
CA ARG A 163 -29.06 1.63 -6.95
C ARG A 163 -28.67 1.43 -8.41
N CYS A 164 -28.15 0.24 -8.75
CA CYS A 164 -27.88 -0.15 -10.14
C CYS A 164 -29.15 -0.15 -11.01
N SER A 165 -30.23 -0.82 -10.58
CA SER A 165 -31.40 -1.03 -11.45
C SER A 165 -32.63 -0.29 -10.96
N LYS A 166 -33.22 0.59 -11.79
CA LYS A 166 -34.49 1.26 -11.50
C LYS A 166 -35.68 0.29 -11.47
N ASN A 167 -35.50 -0.94 -11.93
CA ASN A 167 -36.53 -1.99 -11.89
C ASN A 167 -36.77 -2.53 -10.47
N ILE A 168 -35.78 -2.38 -9.58
CA ILE A 168 -35.93 -2.71 -8.17
C ILE A 168 -36.91 -1.71 -7.56
N LYS A 169 -38.09 -2.15 -7.10
CA LYS A 169 -39.01 -1.23 -6.42
C LYS A 169 -38.63 -1.08 -4.94
N VAL A 170 -38.60 0.17 -4.48
CA VAL A 170 -38.24 0.51 -3.10
C VAL A 170 -39.29 1.43 -2.51
N GLU A 171 -39.38 1.38 -1.18
CA GLU A 171 -40.17 2.28 -0.36
C GLU A 171 -39.25 2.98 0.65
N PHE A 172 -39.70 4.12 1.17
CA PHE A 172 -38.89 4.99 2.03
C PHE A 172 -39.58 5.17 3.38
N TYR A 173 -38.94 4.64 4.44
CA TYR A 173 -39.45 4.75 5.80
C TYR A 173 -38.38 5.18 6.79
N GLU A 174 -38.81 5.90 7.82
CA GLU A 174 -38.04 6.20 9.02
C GLU A 174 -38.42 5.20 10.12
N VAL A 175 -37.42 4.69 10.85
CA VAL A 175 -37.65 3.78 11.97
C VAL A 175 -37.73 4.60 13.25
N THR A 176 -38.92 4.67 13.85
CA THR A 176 -39.14 5.37 15.11
C THR A 176 -38.40 4.67 16.27
N ALA A 177 -38.16 5.38 17.38
CA ALA A 177 -37.49 4.83 18.57
C ALA A 177 -38.20 3.59 19.17
N GLY A 178 -39.48 3.38 18.86
CA GLY A 178 -40.25 2.18 19.24
C GLY A 178 -40.22 1.04 18.23
N GLY A 179 -39.45 1.17 17.14
CA GLY A 179 -39.36 0.17 16.08
C GLY A 179 -40.49 0.21 15.04
N SER A 180 -41.38 1.21 15.05
CA SER A 180 -42.43 1.34 14.03
C SER A 180 -41.93 2.08 12.78
N LEU A 181 -42.43 1.71 11.59
CA LEU A 181 -42.16 2.41 10.34
C LEU A 181 -43.07 3.63 10.19
N GLN A 182 -42.47 4.78 9.92
CA GLN A 182 -43.17 6.01 9.55
C GLN A 182 -42.73 6.43 8.14
N GLN A 183 -43.66 6.92 7.33
CA GLN A 183 -43.32 7.42 6.00
C GLN A 183 -42.35 8.60 6.11
N CYS A 184 -41.29 8.60 5.29
CA CYS A 184 -40.27 9.64 5.39
C CYS A 184 -40.81 11.04 5.13
N SER A 185 -40.37 11.99 5.94
CA SER A 185 -40.59 13.41 5.69
C SER A 185 -39.61 13.93 4.63
N ILE A 186 -40.01 14.95 3.89
CA ILE A 186 -39.15 15.62 2.91
C ILE A 186 -38.53 16.86 3.56
N ASP A 187 -37.22 17.00 3.43
CA ASP A 187 -36.49 18.19 3.85
C ASP A 187 -36.84 19.36 2.91
N PRO A 188 -37.32 20.50 3.43
CA PRO A 188 -37.72 21.64 2.60
C PRO A 188 -36.55 22.34 1.88
N GLN A 189 -35.31 22.16 2.33
CA GLN A 189 -34.12 22.75 1.69
C GLN A 189 -33.58 21.87 0.56
N THR A 190 -33.42 20.57 0.82
CA THR A 190 -32.84 19.64 -0.17
C THR A 190 -33.89 19.03 -1.10
N LEU A 191 -35.18 19.07 -0.72
CA LEU A 191 -36.30 18.40 -1.37
C LEU A 191 -36.14 16.87 -1.46
N LEU A 192 -35.22 16.31 -0.68
CA LEU A 192 -34.97 14.88 -0.52
C LEU A 192 -35.52 14.38 0.83
N PRO A 193 -35.64 13.06 1.03
CA PRO A 193 -36.00 12.52 2.33
C PRO A 193 -35.01 12.94 3.43
N THR A 194 -35.51 13.13 4.66
CA THR A 194 -34.69 13.49 5.83
C THR A 194 -33.61 12.44 6.13
N GLU A 195 -32.54 12.84 6.84
CA GLU A 195 -31.36 12.01 7.14
C GLU A 195 -31.69 10.66 7.84
N GLY A 196 -32.78 10.60 8.61
CA GLY A 196 -33.26 9.37 9.26
C GLY A 196 -33.97 8.36 8.33
N CYS A 197 -34.24 8.75 7.08
CA CYS A 197 -34.97 7.95 6.12
C CYS A 197 -34.12 6.80 5.54
N LYS A 198 -34.71 5.60 5.45
CA LYS A 198 -34.04 4.41 4.92
C LYS A 198 -34.80 3.79 3.75
N ILE A 199 -34.06 3.12 2.88
CA ILE A 199 -34.57 2.33 1.77
C ILE A 199 -35.07 0.98 2.31
N PHE A 200 -36.31 0.64 1.97
CA PHE A 200 -36.93 -0.66 2.22
C PHE A 200 -37.28 -1.33 0.90
N LEU A 201 -37.02 -2.63 0.81
CA LEU A 201 -37.33 -3.41 -0.39
C LEU A 201 -38.61 -4.21 -0.21
N ASN A 202 -39.41 -4.24 -1.28
CA ASN A 202 -40.52 -5.17 -1.37
C ASN A 202 -40.00 -6.56 -1.77
N ARG A 203 -40.05 -7.51 -0.83
CA ARG A 203 -39.53 -8.89 -1.03
C ARG A 203 -40.11 -9.62 -2.24
N ASN A 204 -41.29 -9.23 -2.72
CA ASN A 204 -41.98 -9.90 -3.83
C ASN A 204 -41.60 -9.36 -5.22
N GLU A 205 -40.79 -8.30 -5.31
CA GLU A 205 -40.43 -7.62 -6.56
C GLU A 205 -38.90 -7.37 -6.66
N ILE A 206 -38.09 -8.30 -6.15
CA ILE A 206 -36.62 -8.20 -6.18
C ILE A 206 -36.10 -8.78 -7.51
N THR A 207 -35.27 -8.01 -8.22
CA THR A 207 -34.50 -8.48 -9.38
C THR A 207 -33.29 -9.28 -8.93
N ASN A 208 -32.75 -10.14 -9.80
CA ASN A 208 -31.56 -10.94 -9.51
C ASN A 208 -30.24 -10.15 -9.48
N SER A 209 -30.29 -8.85 -9.77
CA SER A 209 -29.17 -7.92 -9.82
C SER A 209 -29.35 -6.83 -8.74
N SER A 210 -28.30 -6.31 -8.09
CA SER A 210 -26.87 -6.52 -8.31
C SER A 210 -26.13 -6.93 -7.03
N ILE A 211 -25.12 -7.80 -7.17
CA ILE A 211 -24.19 -8.18 -6.10
C ILE A 211 -23.48 -6.96 -5.48
N MET A 212 -23.22 -5.91 -6.25
CA MET A 212 -22.57 -4.67 -5.75
C MET A 212 -23.57 -3.67 -5.15
N PHE A 213 -24.85 -4.04 -5.08
CA PHE A 213 -25.88 -3.26 -4.41
C PHE A 213 -26.32 -3.93 -3.11
N LEU A 214 -26.73 -5.21 -3.19
CA LEU A 214 -27.25 -5.97 -2.05
C LEU A 214 -26.86 -7.44 -2.09
N PRO A 215 -25.61 -7.77 -1.73
CA PRO A 215 -25.12 -9.14 -1.79
C PRO A 215 -25.84 -10.10 -0.83
N GLY A 216 -26.45 -9.58 0.25
CA GLY A 216 -27.07 -10.39 1.29
C GLY A 216 -28.45 -10.98 0.97
N LEU A 217 -29.06 -10.58 -0.15
CA LEU A 217 -30.40 -11.05 -0.54
C LEU A 217 -30.35 -12.33 -1.36
N ASP A 218 -31.10 -13.36 -0.95
CA ASP A 218 -31.11 -14.66 -1.64
C ASP A 218 -31.42 -14.57 -3.14
N ALA A 219 -32.32 -13.65 -3.52
CA ALA A 219 -32.72 -13.44 -4.90
C ALA A 219 -31.62 -12.83 -5.78
N VAL A 220 -30.64 -12.13 -5.20
CA VAL A 220 -29.52 -11.53 -5.94
C VAL A 220 -28.53 -12.63 -6.29
N THR A 221 -28.23 -12.78 -7.58
CA THR A 221 -27.32 -13.80 -8.10
C THR A 221 -26.40 -13.30 -9.20
N THR A 222 -26.58 -12.07 -9.72
CA THR A 222 -25.78 -11.53 -10.83
C THR A 222 -25.24 -10.14 -10.51
N PHE A 223 -24.21 -9.73 -11.25
CA PHE A 223 -23.73 -8.33 -11.25
C PHE A 223 -24.63 -7.46 -12.14
N CYS A 224 -24.55 -6.14 -11.96
CA CYS A 224 -25.27 -5.18 -12.79
C CYS A 224 -24.82 -5.23 -14.25
N HIS A 225 -25.79 -5.43 -15.14
CA HIS A 225 -25.56 -5.40 -16.58
C HIS A 225 -25.89 -4.04 -17.20
N GLU A 226 -25.29 -3.80 -18.35
CA GLU A 226 -25.43 -2.55 -19.13
C GLU A 226 -26.87 -2.15 -19.44
N ASN A 227 -27.74 -3.13 -19.70
CA ASN A 227 -29.14 -2.89 -20.09
C ASN A 227 -30.04 -2.44 -18.92
N GLU A 228 -29.60 -2.63 -17.68
CA GLU A 228 -30.33 -2.24 -16.47
C GLU A 228 -29.63 -1.18 -15.63
N HIS A 229 -28.41 -0.78 -16.03
CA HIS A 229 -27.57 0.13 -15.29
C HIS A 229 -28.12 1.55 -15.24
N ASN A 230 -28.17 2.11 -14.04
CA ASN A 230 -28.66 3.44 -13.75
C ASN A 230 -27.51 4.44 -13.67
N TYR A 231 -27.20 5.05 -14.81
CA TYR A 231 -26.13 6.03 -14.97
C TYR A 231 -26.29 7.33 -14.15
N GLU A 232 -27.50 7.63 -13.69
CA GLU A 232 -27.78 8.84 -12.91
C GLU A 232 -27.55 8.64 -11.39
N ALA A 233 -27.44 7.39 -10.93
CA ALA A 233 -27.30 7.10 -9.51
C ALA A 233 -25.96 7.63 -8.96
N PRO A 234 -25.95 8.40 -7.86
CA PRO A 234 -24.72 8.94 -7.26
C PRO A 234 -23.98 7.89 -6.43
N ASN A 235 -23.64 6.74 -7.03
CA ASN A 235 -22.85 5.68 -6.42
C ASN A 235 -21.37 5.72 -6.85
N MET A 236 -20.52 4.98 -6.15
CA MET A 236 -19.08 4.98 -6.42
C MET A 236 -18.74 4.31 -7.76
N GLN A 237 -19.51 3.29 -8.17
CA GLN A 237 -19.36 2.66 -9.48
C GLN A 237 -19.53 3.68 -10.63
N ASN A 238 -20.54 4.54 -10.59
CA ASN A 238 -20.74 5.60 -11.58
C ASN A 238 -19.69 6.70 -11.47
N LYS A 239 -19.32 7.09 -10.25
CA LYS A 239 -18.33 8.15 -9.99
C LYS A 239 -16.95 7.75 -10.51
N LYS A 240 -16.52 6.50 -10.31
CA LYS A 240 -15.18 6.01 -10.63
C LYS A 240 -15.09 5.30 -11.99
N CYS A 241 -16.05 4.44 -12.31
CA CYS A 241 -16.04 3.66 -13.56
C CYS A 241 -16.92 4.28 -14.65
N GLY A 242 -18.08 4.83 -14.27
CA GLY A 242 -19.06 5.31 -15.24
C GLY A 242 -19.56 4.21 -16.19
N LYS A 243 -19.53 2.95 -15.74
CA LYS A 243 -19.95 1.74 -16.45
C LYS A 243 -20.62 0.78 -15.48
N ALA A 244 -21.49 -0.09 -15.99
CA ALA A 244 -22.03 -1.20 -15.21
C ALA A 244 -20.91 -2.12 -14.68
N THR A 245 -21.10 -2.70 -13.49
CA THR A 245 -20.11 -3.61 -12.89
C THR A 245 -19.72 -4.75 -13.83
N TRP A 246 -20.69 -5.38 -14.51
CA TRP A 246 -20.41 -6.46 -15.46
C TRP A 246 -19.46 -6.02 -16.57
N THR A 247 -19.67 -4.82 -17.12
CA THR A 247 -18.82 -4.27 -18.18
C THR A 247 -17.38 -4.10 -17.70
N VAL A 248 -17.17 -3.58 -16.48
CA VAL A 248 -15.82 -3.42 -15.90
C VAL A 248 -15.13 -4.78 -15.74
N ILE A 249 -15.83 -5.79 -15.22
CA ILE A 249 -15.30 -7.14 -15.02
C ILE A 249 -14.77 -7.72 -16.35
N PHE A 250 -15.53 -7.57 -17.44
CA PHE A 250 -15.18 -8.18 -18.74
C PHE A 250 -14.35 -7.29 -19.67
N GLU A 251 -14.21 -5.99 -19.40
CA GLU A 251 -13.53 -5.07 -20.31
C GLU A 251 -12.31 -4.37 -19.73
N ASP A 252 -12.31 -4.10 -18.42
CA ASP A 252 -11.32 -3.24 -17.79
C ASP A 252 -10.47 -3.99 -16.75
N SER A 253 -10.98 -5.09 -16.18
CA SER A 253 -10.30 -5.87 -15.14
C SER A 253 -9.02 -6.57 -15.60
N VAL A 254 -8.21 -7.00 -14.62
CA VAL A 254 -7.02 -7.83 -14.85
C VAL A 254 -7.32 -9.16 -15.57
N ASP A 255 -8.54 -9.70 -15.40
CA ASP A 255 -8.94 -10.99 -15.94
C ASP A 255 -9.68 -10.87 -17.29
N LYS A 256 -9.86 -9.67 -17.84
CA LYS A 256 -10.68 -9.41 -19.03
C LYS A 256 -10.38 -10.34 -20.22
N ASP A 257 -9.10 -10.57 -20.51
CA ASP A 257 -8.68 -11.36 -21.68
C ASP A 257 -9.00 -12.85 -21.45
N ALA A 258 -8.76 -13.34 -20.23
CA ALA A 258 -9.12 -14.70 -19.85
C ALA A 258 -10.64 -14.89 -19.89
N LEU A 259 -11.41 -14.02 -19.21
CA LEU A 259 -12.87 -14.10 -19.09
C LEU A 259 -13.59 -14.07 -20.44
N ARG A 260 -13.12 -13.26 -21.39
CA ARG A 260 -13.66 -13.19 -22.76
C ARG A 260 -13.44 -14.48 -23.56
N SER A 261 -12.35 -15.20 -23.27
CA SER A 261 -12.01 -16.44 -23.96
C SER A 261 -12.64 -17.69 -23.34
N LEU A 262 -13.00 -17.63 -22.04
CA LEU A 262 -13.52 -18.77 -21.31
C LEU A 262 -14.91 -19.19 -21.78
N LYS A 263 -15.11 -20.51 -21.85
CA LYS A 263 -16.42 -21.12 -22.08
C LYS A 263 -17.02 -21.53 -20.73
N PRO A 264 -18.36 -21.45 -20.59
CA PRO A 264 -19.07 -22.00 -19.44
C PRO A 264 -18.70 -23.47 -19.22
N LEU A 265 -18.59 -23.89 -17.96
CA LEU A 265 -18.41 -25.30 -17.62
C LEU A 265 -19.69 -26.08 -17.89
N GLN A 266 -19.56 -27.30 -18.39
CA GLN A 266 -20.71 -28.17 -18.71
C GLN A 266 -21.35 -28.82 -17.48
N SER A 267 -20.67 -28.77 -16.34
CA SER A 267 -21.12 -29.33 -15.06
C SER A 267 -20.62 -28.47 -13.91
N PRO A 268 -21.29 -28.51 -12.75
CA PRO A 268 -20.83 -27.79 -11.56
C PRO A 268 -19.37 -28.13 -11.22
N PRO A 269 -18.57 -27.15 -10.79
CA PRO A 269 -17.18 -27.37 -10.43
C PRO A 269 -17.06 -28.21 -9.14
N PRO A 270 -15.93 -28.92 -8.92
CA PRO A 270 -15.65 -29.54 -7.64
C PRO A 270 -15.45 -28.48 -6.54
N PRO A 271 -15.62 -28.85 -5.25
CA PRO A 271 -15.30 -27.93 -4.16
C PRO A 271 -13.80 -27.56 -4.16
N PRO A 272 -13.44 -26.36 -3.67
CA PRO A 272 -12.04 -25.93 -3.65
C PRO A 272 -11.14 -26.86 -2.83
N SER A 273 -9.90 -27.06 -3.26
CA SER A 273 -8.88 -27.74 -2.44
C SER A 273 -8.17 -26.75 -1.52
N PHE A 274 -7.89 -27.16 -0.28
CA PHE A 274 -7.25 -26.30 0.72
C PHE A 274 -5.89 -26.83 1.17
N LYS A 275 -4.91 -25.94 1.26
CA LYS A 275 -3.61 -26.20 1.89
C LYS A 275 -3.47 -25.33 3.14
N VAL A 276 -3.23 -25.92 4.30
CA VAL A 276 -2.93 -25.15 5.52
C VAL A 276 -1.42 -25.15 5.73
N VAL A 277 -0.82 -23.97 5.82
CA VAL A 277 0.64 -23.78 5.96
C VAL A 277 0.94 -22.83 7.11
N GLN A 278 2.11 -22.97 7.71
CA GLN A 278 2.61 -22.07 8.75
C GLN A 278 3.95 -21.49 8.29
N ARG A 279 4.18 -20.21 8.59
CA ARG A 279 5.42 -19.53 8.24
C ARG A 279 6.59 -20.12 9.06
N LYS A 280 7.71 -20.41 8.40
CA LYS A 280 8.98 -20.77 9.07
C LYS A 280 9.72 -19.50 9.54
N GLN A 281 10.73 -19.68 10.39
CA GLN A 281 11.67 -18.61 10.77
C GLN A 281 12.31 -17.99 9.53
N ARG A 282 12.43 -16.65 9.53
CA ARG A 282 13.02 -15.90 8.43
C ARG A 282 14.49 -16.29 8.23
N VAL A 283 14.88 -16.45 6.97
CA VAL A 283 16.27 -16.72 6.58
C VAL A 283 16.67 -15.70 5.53
N VAL A 284 17.78 -15.01 5.78
CA VAL A 284 18.28 -13.94 4.92
C VAL A 284 19.75 -14.18 4.61
N CYS A 285 20.14 -14.09 3.34
CA CYS A 285 21.54 -14.04 2.93
C CYS A 285 21.89 -12.64 2.39
N LEU A 286 22.83 -11.96 3.05
CA LEU A 286 23.41 -10.73 2.54
C LEU A 286 24.47 -11.09 1.49
N ILE A 287 24.31 -10.61 0.25
CA ILE A 287 25.32 -10.71 -0.80
C ILE A 287 25.90 -9.32 -1.03
N LEU A 288 27.17 -9.15 -0.65
CA LEU A 288 27.85 -7.87 -0.56
C LEU A 288 28.93 -7.74 -1.64
N ASP A 289 28.77 -6.78 -2.54
CA ASP A 289 29.76 -6.46 -3.56
C ASP A 289 30.99 -5.78 -2.95
N VAL A 290 32.15 -6.38 -3.20
CA VAL A 290 33.47 -5.86 -2.80
C VAL A 290 34.39 -5.66 -4.01
N SER A 291 33.82 -5.48 -5.20
CA SER A 291 34.57 -5.19 -6.43
C SER A 291 35.24 -3.82 -6.39
N GLY A 292 36.24 -3.59 -7.27
CA GLY A 292 37.03 -2.35 -7.25
C GLY A 292 36.21 -1.06 -7.40
N SER A 293 35.03 -1.12 -8.03
CA SER A 293 34.14 0.05 -8.18
C SER A 293 33.39 0.43 -6.90
N MET A 294 33.47 -0.41 -5.86
CA MET A 294 32.97 -0.13 -4.51
C MET A 294 33.99 0.61 -3.63
N GLU A 295 35.22 0.86 -4.09
CA GLU A 295 36.23 1.60 -3.32
C GLU A 295 35.74 3.01 -2.88
N GLY A 296 36.31 3.52 -1.78
CA GLY A 296 35.98 4.85 -1.27
C GLY A 296 34.70 4.88 -0.42
N SER A 297 33.76 5.76 -0.74
CA SER A 297 32.55 5.97 0.08
C SER A 297 31.55 4.82 -0.02
N ARG A 298 31.51 4.09 -1.14
CA ARG A 298 30.50 3.03 -1.38
C ARG A 298 30.68 1.83 -0.46
N ILE A 299 31.90 1.31 -0.30
CA ILE A 299 32.18 0.22 0.65
C ILE A 299 31.92 0.65 2.11
N LEU A 300 32.14 1.92 2.42
CA LEU A 300 31.83 2.48 3.75
C LEU A 300 30.31 2.55 3.97
N GLN A 301 29.55 3.05 3.00
CA GLN A 301 28.09 3.09 3.03
C GLN A 301 27.49 1.68 3.13
N LEU A 302 28.05 0.72 2.39
CA LEU A 302 27.68 -0.70 2.49
C LEU A 302 27.87 -1.22 3.93
N GLN A 303 29.02 -0.96 4.53
CA GLN A 303 29.28 -1.37 5.93
C GLN A 303 28.31 -0.71 6.90
N GLN A 304 28.07 0.59 6.77
CA GLN A 304 27.16 1.35 7.63
C GLN A 304 25.73 0.78 7.55
N ALA A 305 25.24 0.53 6.35
CA ALA A 305 23.89 0.04 6.13
C ALA A 305 23.71 -1.43 6.54
N ALA A 306 24.67 -2.30 6.23
CA ALA A 306 24.67 -3.68 6.74
C ALA A 306 24.78 -3.73 8.27
N THR A 307 25.56 -2.83 8.87
CA THR A 307 25.64 -2.69 10.34
C THR A 307 24.30 -2.28 10.92
N HIS A 308 23.64 -1.29 10.32
CA HIS A 308 22.31 -0.87 10.75
C HIS A 308 21.28 -2.00 10.63
N PHE A 309 21.30 -2.74 9.53
CA PHE A 309 20.42 -3.89 9.32
C PHE A 309 20.61 -4.96 10.39
N LEU A 310 21.85 -5.40 10.60
CA LEU A 310 22.20 -6.45 11.58
C LEU A 310 21.93 -6.01 13.02
N ARG A 311 22.11 -4.73 13.35
CA ARG A 311 21.96 -4.23 14.72
C ARG A 311 20.51 -3.88 15.07
N HIS A 312 19.77 -3.25 14.15
CA HIS A 312 18.49 -2.62 14.47
C HIS A 312 17.30 -3.16 13.68
N ILE A 313 17.51 -3.81 12.53
CA ILE A 313 16.42 -4.20 11.63
C ILE A 313 16.07 -5.68 11.70
N ILE A 314 17.07 -6.57 11.57
CA ILE A 314 16.82 -8.01 11.55
C ILE A 314 16.25 -8.47 12.89
N GLU A 315 15.16 -9.23 12.86
CA GLU A 315 14.47 -9.70 14.06
C GLU A 315 15.26 -10.79 14.80
N ASP A 316 14.95 -10.99 16.08
CA ASP A 316 15.50 -12.10 16.85
C ASP A 316 15.02 -13.45 16.27
N GLN A 317 15.84 -14.48 16.42
CA GLN A 317 15.63 -15.83 15.87
C GLN A 317 15.65 -15.96 14.34
N ALA A 318 15.77 -14.86 13.59
CA ALA A 318 16.09 -14.94 12.17
C ALA A 318 17.48 -15.58 11.96
N ARG A 319 17.69 -16.22 10.81
CA ARG A 319 19.00 -16.77 10.41
C ARG A 319 19.62 -15.93 9.31
N VAL A 320 20.86 -15.48 9.53
CA VAL A 320 21.56 -14.59 8.61
C VAL A 320 22.84 -15.25 8.09
N GLY A 321 22.97 -15.32 6.76
CA GLY A 321 24.21 -15.63 6.06
C GLY A 321 24.85 -14.37 5.47
N ILE A 322 26.18 -14.37 5.33
CA ILE A 322 26.92 -13.26 4.70
C ILE A 322 27.85 -13.82 3.64
N VAL A 323 27.67 -13.37 2.40
CA VAL A 323 28.49 -13.67 1.24
C VAL A 323 29.07 -12.39 0.69
N THR A 324 30.34 -12.42 0.30
CA THR A 324 30.96 -11.36 -0.48
C THR A 324 31.31 -11.85 -1.87
N PHE A 325 31.33 -10.95 -2.84
CA PHE A 325 31.82 -11.27 -4.18
C PHE A 325 32.63 -10.13 -4.79
N SER A 326 33.61 -10.51 -5.60
CA SER A 326 34.28 -9.65 -6.58
C SER A 326 34.71 -10.49 -7.78
N THR A 327 36.00 -10.80 -7.93
CA THR A 327 36.49 -11.80 -8.90
C THR A 327 36.03 -13.20 -8.52
N LEU A 328 35.98 -13.49 -7.22
CA LEU A 328 35.50 -14.75 -6.64
C LEU A 328 34.40 -14.43 -5.62
N ALA A 329 33.56 -15.43 -5.32
CA ALA A 329 32.59 -15.35 -4.22
C ALA A 329 33.09 -16.15 -3.00
N SER A 330 32.77 -15.67 -1.80
CA SER A 330 33.13 -16.31 -0.55
C SER A 330 32.04 -16.13 0.50
N THR A 331 31.77 -17.19 1.27
CA THR A 331 30.91 -17.11 2.45
C THR A 331 31.73 -16.60 3.63
N LEU A 332 31.40 -15.40 4.13
CA LEU A 332 32.00 -14.83 5.34
C LEU A 332 31.36 -15.39 6.61
N SER A 333 30.06 -15.67 6.56
CA SER A 333 29.33 -16.30 7.65
C SER A 333 28.28 -17.26 7.08
N PRO A 334 28.24 -18.53 7.52
CA PRO A 334 27.12 -19.42 7.23
C PRO A 334 25.84 -18.90 7.94
N LEU A 335 24.70 -19.54 7.68
CA LEU A 335 23.44 -19.19 8.33
C LEU A 335 23.58 -19.24 9.86
N THR A 336 23.57 -18.07 10.48
CA THR A 336 23.77 -17.87 11.92
C THR A 336 22.47 -17.33 12.52
N THR A 337 21.99 -17.96 13.59
CA THR A 337 20.75 -17.54 14.27
C THR A 337 21.01 -16.30 15.12
N ILE A 338 20.17 -15.28 15.01
CA ILE A 338 20.24 -14.07 15.83
C ILE A 338 19.65 -14.34 17.21
N ASP A 339 20.49 -14.74 18.15
CA ASP A 339 20.09 -15.11 19.53
C ASP A 339 20.46 -14.06 20.59
N SER A 340 21.30 -13.09 20.23
CA SER A 340 21.85 -12.10 21.16
C SER A 340 22.49 -10.91 20.45
N ASP A 341 22.65 -9.80 21.16
CA ASP A 341 23.44 -8.64 20.69
C ASP A 341 24.90 -9.01 20.42
N THR A 342 25.43 -10.02 21.14
CA THR A 342 26.79 -10.51 20.91
C THR A 342 26.90 -11.16 19.53
N THR A 343 25.91 -11.94 19.12
CA THR A 343 25.86 -12.54 17.78
C THR A 343 25.75 -11.47 16.70
N ARG A 344 24.92 -10.44 16.90
CA ARG A 344 24.83 -9.28 16.00
C ARG A 344 26.20 -8.60 15.82
N GLU A 345 26.88 -8.28 16.92
CA GLU A 345 28.21 -7.64 16.88
C GLU A 345 29.29 -8.54 16.27
N ASN A 346 29.19 -9.86 16.43
CA ASN A 346 30.10 -10.80 15.77
C ASN A 346 29.92 -10.82 14.25
N LEU A 347 28.68 -10.78 13.76
CA LEU A 347 28.39 -10.65 12.32
C LEU A 347 28.86 -9.30 11.77
N ILE A 348 28.65 -8.21 12.51
CA ILE A 348 29.10 -6.85 12.12
C ILE A 348 30.62 -6.79 11.96
N LYS A 349 31.38 -7.46 12.83
CA LYS A 349 32.86 -7.52 12.72
C LYS A 349 33.36 -8.23 11.46
N LEU A 350 32.54 -9.08 10.83
CA LEU A 350 32.87 -9.79 9.59
C LEU A 350 32.67 -8.92 8.35
N LEU A 351 31.94 -7.80 8.44
CA LEU A 351 31.62 -6.98 7.26
C LEU A 351 32.89 -6.51 6.52
N PRO A 352 32.85 -6.51 5.17
CA PRO A 352 34.04 -6.27 4.36
C PRO A 352 34.51 -4.82 4.46
N LYS A 353 35.83 -4.64 4.61
CA LYS A 353 36.46 -3.31 4.79
C LYS A 353 37.15 -2.75 3.55
N VAL A 354 37.43 -3.62 2.59
CA VAL A 354 38.25 -3.32 1.42
C VAL A 354 37.50 -3.82 0.20
N ALA A 355 37.61 -3.05 -0.87
CA ALA A 355 37.07 -3.36 -2.18
C ALA A 355 38.22 -3.58 -3.17
N GLY A 356 38.03 -4.45 -4.15
CA GLY A 356 39.02 -4.79 -5.16
C GLY A 356 38.63 -6.02 -5.99
N GLY A 357 39.13 -6.08 -7.23
CA GLY A 357 38.84 -7.15 -8.17
C GLY A 357 37.71 -6.82 -9.16
N SER A 358 37.34 -7.81 -9.95
CA SER A 358 36.24 -7.75 -10.93
C SER A 358 34.87 -7.84 -10.24
N THR A 359 33.78 -7.88 -11.00
CA THR A 359 32.40 -7.84 -10.50
C THR A 359 31.61 -9.04 -11.03
N ASN A 360 31.92 -10.25 -10.55
CA ASN A 360 31.26 -11.48 -11.01
C ASN A 360 30.00 -11.76 -10.18
N MET A 361 28.89 -11.16 -10.59
CA MET A 361 27.63 -11.15 -9.83
C MET A 361 26.97 -12.53 -9.79
N CYS A 362 27.05 -13.33 -10.86
CA CYS A 362 26.46 -14.66 -10.89
C CYS A 362 27.18 -15.63 -9.94
N LEU A 363 28.49 -15.43 -9.69
CA LEU A 363 29.21 -16.18 -8.66
C LEU A 363 28.69 -15.84 -7.26
N GLY A 364 28.47 -14.55 -7.00
CA GLY A 364 27.86 -14.08 -5.75
C GLY A 364 26.48 -14.69 -5.54
N LEU A 365 25.61 -14.62 -6.55
CA LEU A 365 24.27 -15.21 -6.51
C LEU A 365 24.32 -16.72 -6.26
N SER A 366 25.13 -17.45 -7.00
CA SER A 366 25.27 -18.91 -6.84
C SER A 366 25.74 -19.28 -5.44
N GLN A 367 26.68 -18.52 -4.86
CA GLN A 367 27.17 -18.77 -3.51
C GLN A 367 26.12 -18.43 -2.46
N GLY A 368 25.37 -17.34 -2.63
CA GLY A 368 24.26 -16.99 -1.74
C GLY A 368 23.15 -18.02 -1.76
N LEU A 369 22.74 -18.50 -2.94
CA LEU A 369 21.77 -19.58 -3.09
C LEU A 369 22.27 -20.88 -2.43
N GLN A 370 23.56 -21.19 -2.54
CA GLN A 370 24.13 -22.35 -1.86
C GLN A 370 24.03 -22.23 -0.34
N VAL A 371 24.30 -21.05 0.23
CA VAL A 371 24.13 -20.79 1.68
C VAL A 371 22.68 -20.97 2.11
N LEU A 372 21.71 -20.56 1.28
CA LEU A 372 20.29 -20.79 1.56
C LEU A 372 19.91 -22.27 1.46
N ILE A 373 20.40 -23.01 0.47
CA ILE A 373 20.12 -24.45 0.30
C ILE A 373 20.60 -25.28 1.51
N ASP A 374 21.60 -24.83 2.26
CA ASP A 374 22.02 -25.48 3.51
C ASP A 374 20.90 -25.50 4.58
N ASN A 375 19.83 -24.72 4.40
CA ASN A 375 18.56 -24.77 5.16
C ASN A 375 17.58 -25.88 4.70
N GLY A 376 17.91 -26.61 3.63
CA GLY A 376 17.08 -27.63 2.99
C GLY A 376 16.67 -27.24 1.57
N ASP A 377 16.00 -26.10 1.42
CA ASP A 377 15.70 -25.43 0.16
C ASP A 377 15.73 -23.90 0.35
N ALA A 378 15.72 -23.15 -0.75
CA ALA A 378 15.72 -21.68 -0.73
C ALA A 378 14.30 -21.08 -0.88
N LEU A 379 13.24 -21.89 -0.79
CA LEU A 379 11.88 -21.47 -1.13
C LEU A 379 11.35 -20.50 -0.07
N GLY A 380 11.15 -19.24 -0.47
CA GLY A 380 10.71 -18.17 0.43
C GLY A 380 11.81 -17.62 1.35
N ASP A 381 13.04 -18.11 1.23
CA ASP A 381 14.22 -17.51 1.86
C ASP A 381 14.64 -16.25 1.08
N GLU A 382 15.25 -15.28 1.76
CA GLU A 382 15.56 -13.98 1.19
C GLU A 382 17.03 -13.80 0.84
N ILE A 383 17.29 -13.10 -0.26
CA ILE A 383 18.59 -12.54 -0.59
C ILE A 383 18.49 -11.02 -0.57
N VAL A 384 19.45 -10.36 0.09
CA VAL A 384 19.67 -8.93 -0.05
C VAL A 384 20.95 -8.72 -0.84
N PHE A 385 20.80 -8.42 -2.13
CA PHE A 385 21.90 -8.26 -3.08
C PHE A 385 22.29 -6.79 -3.17
N LEU A 386 23.45 -6.43 -2.64
CA LEU A 386 23.96 -5.07 -2.63
C LEU A 386 25.18 -4.93 -3.53
N THR A 387 25.10 -4.01 -4.50
CA THR A 387 26.09 -3.81 -5.56
C THR A 387 26.05 -2.40 -6.12
N ASP A 388 27.08 -1.97 -6.85
CA ASP A 388 26.97 -0.80 -7.73
C ASP A 388 26.52 -1.17 -9.15
N GLY A 389 26.38 -2.48 -9.43
CA GLY A 389 25.64 -3.07 -10.54
C GLY A 389 26.39 -3.17 -11.87
N GLN A 390 27.70 -2.96 -11.89
CA GLN A 390 28.54 -3.07 -13.09
C GLN A 390 29.15 -4.46 -13.22
N ALA A 391 28.35 -5.47 -13.58
CA ALA A 391 28.85 -6.82 -13.77
C ALA A 391 29.95 -6.92 -14.83
N THR A 392 30.95 -7.75 -14.55
CA THR A 392 31.93 -8.20 -15.55
C THR A 392 31.54 -9.53 -16.20
N ASP A 393 30.56 -10.23 -15.64
CA ASP A 393 29.96 -11.46 -16.17
C ASP A 393 28.59 -11.21 -16.81
N ASN A 394 28.04 -12.25 -17.44
CA ASN A 394 26.73 -12.19 -18.09
C ASN A 394 25.60 -12.48 -17.08
N ILE A 395 25.05 -11.44 -16.47
CA ILE A 395 23.98 -11.55 -15.45
C ILE A 395 22.75 -12.28 -16.00
N THR A 396 22.39 -12.07 -17.28
CA THR A 396 21.26 -12.78 -17.92
C THR A 396 21.37 -14.30 -17.73
N GLY A 397 22.61 -14.84 -17.68
CA GLY A 397 22.86 -16.27 -17.49
C GLY A 397 22.45 -16.84 -16.13
N CYS A 398 22.25 -16.00 -15.10
CA CYS A 398 21.87 -16.46 -13.76
C CYS A 398 20.49 -15.97 -13.29
N VAL A 399 19.80 -15.10 -14.04
CA VAL A 399 18.40 -14.68 -13.74
C VAL A 399 17.48 -15.89 -13.63
N GLN A 400 17.58 -16.85 -14.56
CA GLN A 400 16.75 -18.05 -14.55
C GLN A 400 16.98 -18.90 -13.30
N SER A 401 18.22 -19.08 -12.88
CA SER A 401 18.56 -19.81 -11.65
C SER A 401 18.02 -19.10 -10.41
N ALA A 402 18.09 -17.76 -10.39
CA ALA A 402 17.48 -16.94 -9.35
C ALA A 402 15.97 -17.23 -9.23
N VAL A 403 15.24 -17.17 -10.35
CA VAL A 403 13.78 -17.41 -10.37
C VAL A 403 13.44 -18.86 -10.02
N GLN A 404 14.19 -19.83 -10.53
CA GLN A 404 13.95 -21.26 -10.29
C GLN A 404 14.26 -21.68 -8.84
N SER A 405 15.07 -20.92 -8.12
CA SER A 405 15.41 -21.23 -6.72
C SER A 405 14.22 -21.08 -5.77
N GLY A 406 13.23 -20.25 -6.12
CA GLY A 406 12.12 -19.89 -5.22
C GLY A 406 12.49 -18.91 -4.11
N ALA A 407 13.74 -18.41 -4.07
CA ALA A 407 14.18 -17.36 -3.16
C ALA A 407 13.60 -15.99 -3.57
N ILE A 408 13.39 -15.12 -2.59
CA ILE A 408 12.96 -13.73 -2.78
C ILE A 408 14.22 -12.85 -2.83
N ILE A 409 14.48 -12.16 -3.93
CA ILE A 409 15.74 -11.43 -4.13
C ILE A 409 15.49 -9.93 -4.13
N HIS A 410 15.88 -9.26 -3.05
CA HIS A 410 15.93 -7.80 -2.98
C HIS A 410 17.25 -7.30 -3.60
N THR A 411 17.18 -6.30 -4.48
CA THR A 411 18.35 -5.71 -5.14
C THR A 411 18.52 -4.25 -4.74
N LEU A 412 19.70 -3.92 -4.22
CA LEU A 412 20.13 -2.60 -3.80
C LEU A 412 21.28 -2.15 -4.71
N ALA A 413 21.01 -1.19 -5.59
CA ALA A 413 21.96 -0.78 -6.63
C ALA A 413 22.36 0.70 -6.51
N PHE A 414 23.65 1.00 -6.29
CA PHE A 414 24.14 2.38 -6.09
C PHE A 414 24.08 3.28 -7.33
N SER A 415 24.15 2.72 -8.55
CA SER A 415 24.46 3.51 -9.75
C SER A 415 23.38 3.48 -10.83
N ASP A 416 23.37 4.55 -11.63
CA ASP A 416 22.68 4.68 -12.92
C ASP A 416 23.13 3.64 -13.96
N ARG A 417 24.25 2.95 -13.70
CA ARG A 417 24.81 1.90 -14.57
C ARG A 417 24.47 0.49 -14.13
N ALA A 418 23.66 0.32 -13.08
CA ALA A 418 23.30 -1.03 -12.64
C ALA A 418 22.53 -1.75 -13.74
N ALA A 419 22.92 -2.98 -14.04
CA ALA A 419 22.29 -3.81 -15.06
C ALA A 419 20.77 -3.95 -14.86
N CYS A 420 19.99 -3.83 -15.94
CA CYS A 420 18.52 -3.95 -15.91
C CYS A 420 18.07 -5.34 -15.39
N GLU A 421 18.92 -6.35 -15.51
CA GLU A 421 18.72 -7.71 -15.01
C GLU A 421 18.56 -7.76 -13.49
N LEU A 422 19.09 -6.78 -12.72
CA LEU A 422 18.87 -6.68 -11.28
C LEU A 422 17.42 -6.32 -10.95
N THR A 423 16.84 -5.41 -11.73
CA THR A 423 15.42 -5.07 -11.64
C THR A 423 14.57 -6.28 -12.02
N GLU A 424 14.94 -6.98 -13.10
CA GLU A 424 14.24 -8.19 -13.53
C GLU A 424 14.29 -9.30 -12.46
N MET A 425 15.45 -9.53 -11.83
CA MET A 425 15.58 -10.52 -10.75
C MET A 425 14.68 -10.19 -9.57
N ALA A 426 14.66 -8.94 -9.11
CA ALA A 426 13.79 -8.55 -8.00
C ALA A 426 12.31 -8.74 -8.34
N ILE A 427 11.87 -8.22 -9.48
CA ILE A 427 10.46 -8.32 -9.91
C ILE A 427 10.04 -9.78 -10.06
N LYS A 428 10.84 -10.61 -10.74
CA LYS A 428 10.47 -12.01 -11.01
C LYS A 428 10.53 -12.92 -9.77
N THR A 429 11.25 -12.52 -8.73
CA THR A 429 11.32 -13.27 -7.46
C THR A 429 10.40 -12.71 -6.38
N GLY A 430 9.63 -11.65 -6.66
CA GLY A 430 8.79 -10.97 -5.68
C GLY A 430 9.59 -10.15 -4.65
N GLY A 431 10.86 -9.87 -4.95
CA GLY A 431 11.71 -8.99 -4.16
C GLY A 431 11.53 -7.52 -4.52
N LYS A 432 12.23 -6.65 -3.78
CA LYS A 432 12.18 -5.20 -3.95
C LYS A 432 13.39 -4.70 -4.72
N PHE A 433 13.18 -3.77 -5.65
CA PHE A 433 14.26 -3.05 -6.32
C PHE A 433 14.41 -1.65 -5.73
N LEU A 434 15.62 -1.34 -5.25
CA LEU A 434 15.95 -0.08 -4.61
C LEU A 434 17.25 0.47 -5.22
N SER A 435 17.20 1.74 -5.66
CA SER A 435 18.30 2.42 -6.32
C SER A 435 18.76 3.62 -5.49
N PRO A 436 19.45 3.40 -4.35
CA PRO A 436 19.95 4.49 -3.52
C PRO A 436 21.04 5.30 -4.24
N ASN A 437 21.02 6.62 -4.08
CA ASN A 437 22.05 7.53 -4.57
C ASN A 437 23.35 7.35 -3.77
N ASP A 438 24.50 7.35 -4.47
CA ASP A 438 25.83 7.23 -3.86
C ASP A 438 26.34 8.53 -3.22
N LYS A 439 25.62 9.65 -3.34
CA LYS A 439 25.91 10.90 -2.62
C LYS A 439 26.02 10.67 -1.11
N THR A 440 27.07 11.22 -0.50
CA THR A 440 27.34 11.13 0.94
C THR A 440 26.30 11.79 1.84
N THR A 441 25.40 12.62 1.28
CA THR A 441 24.25 13.21 1.99
C THR A 441 23.02 12.31 2.01
N SER A 442 23.01 11.22 1.24
CA SER A 442 21.84 10.36 1.09
C SER A 442 21.77 9.33 2.20
N ASN A 443 20.60 9.23 2.84
CA ASN A 443 20.25 8.10 3.71
C ASN A 443 19.58 6.96 2.95
N GLN A 444 19.45 7.05 1.63
CA GLN A 444 18.61 6.10 0.88
C GLN A 444 19.06 4.65 1.06
N LEU A 445 20.36 4.37 1.24
CA LEU A 445 20.79 2.99 1.50
C LEU A 445 20.35 2.50 2.89
N MET A 446 20.48 3.34 3.92
CA MET A 446 19.99 3.03 5.28
C MET A 446 18.46 2.83 5.27
N ASP A 447 17.77 3.75 4.59
CA ASP A 447 16.32 3.73 4.41
C ASP A 447 15.87 2.51 3.60
N ALA A 448 16.67 2.08 2.63
CA ALA A 448 16.42 0.90 1.82
C ALA A 448 16.52 -0.37 2.66
N PHE A 449 17.55 -0.53 3.51
CA PHE A 449 17.60 -1.65 4.45
C PHE A 449 16.46 -1.62 5.47
N ALA A 450 16.07 -0.44 5.95
CA ALA A 450 14.93 -0.30 6.84
C ALA A 450 13.61 -0.70 6.17
N SER A 451 13.46 -0.49 4.85
CA SER A 451 12.27 -0.90 4.09
C SER A 451 12.22 -2.41 3.79
N LEU A 452 13.30 -3.15 4.04
CA LEU A 452 13.38 -4.62 3.96
C LEU A 452 12.92 -5.31 5.26
N THR A 453 12.31 -4.57 6.19
CA THR A 453 11.64 -5.16 7.35
C THR A 453 10.47 -6.02 6.87
N LEU A 454 10.41 -7.28 7.31
CA LEU A 454 9.25 -8.13 7.07
C LEU A 454 8.35 -8.09 8.30
N SER A 455 7.07 -7.81 8.08
CA SER A 455 6.13 -7.94 9.18
C SER A 455 6.00 -9.41 9.55
N THR A 456 6.28 -9.71 10.81
CA THR A 456 6.10 -11.04 11.40
C THR A 456 4.68 -11.23 11.92
N GLY A 457 3.89 -10.14 11.92
CA GLY A 457 2.61 -10.02 12.62
C GLY A 457 2.79 -9.63 14.09
N ASP A 458 3.99 -9.79 14.64
CA ASP A 458 4.41 -9.26 15.93
C ASP A 458 5.08 -7.90 15.76
N TYR A 459 4.29 -6.83 15.85
CA TYR A 459 4.79 -5.48 15.73
C TYR A 459 5.64 -5.02 16.93
N THR A 460 5.74 -5.78 18.02
CA THR A 460 6.51 -5.36 19.21
C THR A 460 7.98 -5.20 18.92
N ASN A 461 8.50 -6.12 18.11
CA ASN A 461 9.91 -6.23 17.80
C ASN A 461 10.25 -5.63 16.44
N GLU A 462 9.24 -5.18 15.67
CA GLU A 462 9.44 -4.57 14.37
C GLU A 462 10.00 -3.15 14.52
N PRO A 463 11.12 -2.82 13.84
CA PRO A 463 11.67 -1.48 13.84
C PRO A 463 10.74 -0.50 13.12
N VAL A 464 10.57 0.68 13.72
CA VAL A 464 9.83 1.81 13.17
C VAL A 464 10.80 2.97 12.95
N GLN A 465 10.91 3.41 11.70
CA GLN A 465 11.74 4.56 11.35
C GLN A 465 10.97 5.86 11.63
N LEU A 466 11.45 6.65 12.59
CA LEU A 466 10.81 7.90 12.98
C LEU A 466 11.28 9.05 12.08
N GLU A 467 12.57 9.11 11.78
CA GLU A 467 13.17 10.19 11.00
C GLU A 467 14.34 9.69 10.15
N SER A 468 14.49 10.27 8.96
CA SER A 468 15.67 10.06 8.11
C SER A 468 15.96 11.26 7.23
N VAL A 469 16.99 12.01 7.61
CA VAL A 469 17.36 13.28 7.00
C VAL A 469 18.87 13.39 6.80
N GLY A 470 19.26 14.11 5.75
CA GLY A 470 20.66 14.39 5.45
C GLY A 470 20.83 15.76 4.84
N ALA A 471 21.99 16.37 5.10
CA ALA A 471 22.35 17.68 4.58
C ALA A 471 23.86 17.81 4.43
N ARG A 472 24.29 18.65 3.47
CA ARG A 472 25.67 19.13 3.41
C ARG A 472 25.70 20.53 4.00
N THR A 473 26.44 20.72 5.09
CA THR A 473 26.53 22.01 5.79
C THR A 473 27.94 22.22 6.34
N SER A 474 28.31 23.47 6.55
CA SER A 474 29.53 23.89 7.27
C SER A 474 29.22 24.57 8.61
N ASP A 475 27.97 24.41 9.08
CA ASP A 475 27.46 25.03 10.30
C ASP A 475 26.54 24.03 11.03
N TRP A 476 25.36 24.46 11.48
CA TRP A 476 24.40 23.63 12.20
C TRP A 476 23.53 22.78 11.28
N PHE A 477 23.32 21.53 11.67
CA PHE A 477 22.31 20.61 11.15
C PHE A 477 21.34 20.27 12.28
N ASN A 478 20.16 20.93 12.25
CA ASN A 478 19.18 20.90 13.33
C ASN A 478 17.84 20.34 12.86
N GLY A 479 17.08 19.82 13.80
CA GLY A 479 15.68 19.48 13.58
C GLY A 479 15.02 18.85 14.80
N THR A 480 13.81 18.36 14.58
CA THR A 480 12.96 17.78 15.62
C THR A 480 12.38 16.47 15.12
N VAL A 481 12.38 15.46 15.98
CA VAL A 481 11.67 14.19 15.78
C VAL A 481 10.70 13.98 16.94
N SER A 482 9.44 13.67 16.63
CA SER A 482 8.41 13.42 17.64
C SER A 482 8.28 11.92 17.90
N VAL A 483 8.43 11.53 19.16
CA VAL A 483 8.21 10.16 19.67
C VAL A 483 6.83 10.14 20.32
N ASP A 484 5.88 9.40 19.77
CA ASP A 484 4.55 9.27 20.38
C ASP A 484 4.49 8.11 21.39
N GLN A 485 3.35 7.92 22.05
CA GLN A 485 3.19 6.95 23.15
C GLN A 485 3.32 5.48 22.71
N THR A 486 3.17 5.20 21.40
CA THR A 486 3.17 3.84 20.86
C THR A 486 4.57 3.32 20.57
N VAL A 487 5.57 4.21 20.51
CA VAL A 487 6.98 3.88 20.23
C VAL A 487 7.90 4.45 21.31
N GLY A 488 9.03 3.79 21.55
CA GLY A 488 10.01 4.28 22.51
C GLY A 488 10.98 3.24 23.02
N ASN A 489 10.74 1.96 22.78
CA ASN A 489 11.69 0.90 23.11
C ASN A 489 12.80 0.85 22.06
N LYS A 490 14.02 0.48 22.48
CA LYS A 490 15.22 0.39 21.63
C LYS A 490 15.44 1.62 20.72
N THR A 491 15.07 2.82 21.18
CA THR A 491 15.24 4.03 20.38
C THR A 491 16.72 4.34 20.21
N SER A 492 17.13 4.54 18.96
CA SER A 492 18.49 4.90 18.60
C SER A 492 18.53 6.09 17.65
N PHE A 493 19.52 6.98 17.88
CA PHE A 493 19.89 8.04 16.96
C PHE A 493 21.23 7.67 16.34
N VAL A 494 21.24 7.46 15.03
CA VAL A 494 22.44 7.10 14.25
C VAL A 494 22.82 8.29 13.39
N ILE A 495 23.98 8.89 13.68
CA ILE A 495 24.55 10.00 12.93
C ILE A 495 25.72 9.49 12.10
N ILE A 496 25.72 9.76 10.80
CA ILE A 496 26.84 9.47 9.89
C ILE A 496 27.46 10.78 9.43
N TYR A 497 28.79 10.85 9.40
CA TYR A 497 29.53 12.03 8.95
C TYR A 497 30.57 11.68 7.88
N GLU A 498 30.84 12.62 6.97
CA GLU A 498 31.72 12.38 5.82
C GLU A 498 33.20 12.56 6.14
N ILE A 499 33.57 13.61 6.88
CA ILE A 499 34.98 14.03 7.02
C ILE A 499 35.40 14.07 8.48
N ASN A 500 34.91 15.04 9.24
CA ASN A 500 35.33 15.27 10.63
C ASN A 500 34.21 14.91 11.60
N PHE A 501 34.58 14.31 12.73
CA PHE A 501 33.66 14.00 13.81
C PHE A 501 32.96 15.30 14.30
N PRO A 502 31.63 15.41 14.17
CA PRO A 502 30.90 16.62 14.49
C PRO A 502 30.58 16.74 15.99
N SER A 503 30.19 17.94 16.41
CA SER A 503 29.63 18.14 17.75
C SER A 503 28.15 17.78 17.77
N VAL A 504 27.73 16.84 18.61
CA VAL A 504 26.34 16.33 18.62
C VAL A 504 25.67 16.64 19.95
N TYR A 505 24.50 17.28 19.88
CA TYR A 505 23.62 17.55 21.00
C TYR A 505 22.22 17.03 20.69
N ILE A 506 21.68 16.19 21.55
CA ILE A 506 20.29 15.69 21.45
C ILE A 506 19.59 16.04 22.75
N GLN A 507 18.47 16.75 22.66
CA GLN A 507 17.69 17.22 23.81
C GLN A 507 16.36 16.47 23.88
N SER A 508 16.06 15.89 25.04
CA SER A 508 14.78 15.24 25.33
C SER A 508 13.66 16.27 25.57
N PRO A 509 12.39 15.85 25.54
CA PRO A 509 11.25 16.70 25.90
C PRO A 509 11.37 17.28 27.32
N SER A 510 11.85 16.49 28.28
CA SER A 510 12.19 16.92 29.65
C SER A 510 13.44 17.79 29.78
N VAL A 511 14.07 18.21 28.66
CA VAL A 511 15.24 19.11 28.60
C VAL A 511 16.57 18.44 29.02
N SER A 512 16.61 17.12 29.15
CA SER A 512 17.88 16.40 29.32
C SER A 512 18.69 16.47 28.03
N VAL A 513 19.98 16.81 28.12
CA VAL A 513 20.86 16.95 26.96
C VAL A 513 21.88 15.81 26.91
N TYR A 514 21.84 15.04 25.84
CA TYR A 514 22.79 14.01 25.49
C TYR A 514 23.89 14.59 24.61
N THR A 515 25.13 14.29 24.98
CA THR A 515 26.32 14.73 24.25
C THR A 515 27.18 13.53 23.89
N GLN A 516 28.35 13.74 23.29
CA GLN A 516 29.24 12.67 22.85
C GLN A 516 29.65 11.71 23.96
N THR A 517 29.64 12.13 25.24
CA THR A 517 29.94 11.24 26.37
C THR A 517 28.88 10.15 26.59
N ASN A 518 27.68 10.34 26.05
CA ASN A 518 26.58 9.38 26.09
C ASN A 518 26.50 8.51 24.84
N MET A 519 27.39 8.73 23.87
CA MET A 519 27.30 8.12 22.54
C MET A 519 28.45 7.15 22.31
N SER A 520 28.18 6.11 21.54
CA SER A 520 29.20 5.25 20.97
C SER A 520 29.70 5.84 19.65
N HIS A 521 31.01 5.79 19.42
CA HIS A 521 31.64 6.34 18.23
C HIS A 521 32.47 5.27 17.53
N ASP A 522 32.03 4.87 16.33
CA ASP A 522 32.83 4.05 15.44
C ASP A 522 33.58 4.97 14.46
N VAL A 523 34.86 5.19 14.74
CA VAL A 523 35.73 6.02 13.91
C VAL A 523 35.91 5.43 12.51
N SER A 524 35.94 4.09 12.40
CA SER A 524 36.19 3.40 11.14
C SER A 524 34.99 3.48 10.20
N GLN A 525 33.78 3.40 10.77
CA GLN A 525 32.53 3.57 10.05
C GLN A 525 32.08 5.03 9.95
N LYS A 526 32.75 5.98 10.63
CA LYS A 526 32.31 7.38 10.74
C LYS A 526 30.86 7.51 11.23
N THR A 527 30.53 6.72 12.24
CA THR A 527 29.17 6.60 12.77
C THR A 527 29.15 6.89 14.27
N VAL A 528 28.17 7.68 14.69
CA VAL A 528 27.92 8.03 16.08
C VAL A 528 26.53 7.50 16.43
N THR A 529 26.43 6.69 17.48
CA THR A 529 25.15 6.09 17.89
C THR A 529 24.84 6.46 19.33
N LEU A 530 23.68 7.10 19.54
CA LEU A 530 23.06 7.26 20.85
C LEU A 530 21.95 6.22 20.99
N ASN A 531 22.08 5.31 21.95
CA ASN A 531 21.01 4.42 22.35
C ASN A 531 20.36 4.98 23.61
N ILE A 532 19.05 5.20 23.58
CA ILE A 532 18.31 5.66 24.76
C ILE A 532 18.04 4.44 25.65
N PRO A 533 18.46 4.47 26.94
CA PRO A 533 18.22 3.35 27.84
C PRO A 533 16.73 3.26 28.22
N GLY A 534 16.18 2.05 28.19
CA GLY A 534 14.78 1.79 28.55
C GLY A 534 13.78 2.34 27.52
N THR A 535 12.60 2.74 28.00
CA THR A 535 11.56 3.34 27.17
C THR A 535 11.78 4.84 27.06
N THR A 536 11.87 5.32 25.83
CA THR A 536 12.13 6.73 25.50
C THR A 536 10.95 7.60 25.90
N GLU A 537 11.24 8.80 26.40
CA GLU A 537 10.23 9.81 26.70
C GLU A 537 9.47 10.22 25.43
N HIS A 538 8.13 10.21 25.50
CA HIS A 538 7.29 10.70 24.42
C HIS A 538 7.32 12.24 24.34
N GLY A 539 7.24 12.78 23.13
CA GLY A 539 7.28 14.21 22.84
C GLY A 539 8.35 14.55 21.79
N ASP A 540 8.62 15.84 21.67
CA ASP A 540 9.52 16.39 20.67
C ASP A 540 10.98 16.34 21.14
N TRP A 541 11.80 15.53 20.47
CA TRP A 541 13.23 15.46 20.66
C TRP A 541 13.94 16.36 19.65
N LYS A 542 14.82 17.23 20.13
CA LYS A 542 15.56 18.18 19.29
C LYS A 542 16.99 17.69 19.10
N TYR A 543 17.45 17.62 17.86
CA TYR A 543 18.85 17.34 17.56
C TYR A 543 19.52 18.59 16.98
N SER A 544 20.77 18.81 17.39
CA SER A 544 21.61 19.90 16.91
C SER A 544 23.02 19.36 16.70
N ILE A 545 23.45 19.29 15.44
CA ILE A 545 24.75 18.76 15.05
C ILE A 545 25.57 19.89 14.43
N GLN A 546 26.71 20.22 15.04
CA GLN A 546 27.58 21.30 14.58
C GLN A 546 28.81 20.76 13.87
N THR A 547 29.11 21.31 12.71
CA THR A 547 30.38 21.10 12.00
C THR A 547 31.01 22.45 11.67
N THR A 548 32.34 22.50 11.62
CA THR A 548 33.10 23.70 11.21
C THR A 548 33.59 23.64 9.77
N ILE A 549 33.42 22.49 9.12
CA ILE A 549 33.80 22.26 7.72
C ILE A 549 32.58 21.83 6.92
N LEU A 550 32.59 22.16 5.62
CA LEU A 550 31.56 21.72 4.69
C LEU A 550 31.65 20.19 4.52
N GLN A 551 30.71 19.47 5.11
CA GLN A 551 30.65 18.02 5.01
C GLN A 551 29.20 17.53 4.97
N ALA A 552 29.00 16.33 4.44
CA ALA A 552 27.73 15.64 4.54
C ALA A 552 27.53 15.08 5.96
N LEU A 553 26.32 15.27 6.47
CA LEU A 553 25.83 14.73 7.74
C LEU A 553 24.47 14.09 7.48
N THR A 554 24.24 12.94 8.11
CA THR A 554 22.93 12.33 8.12
C THR A 554 22.52 11.86 9.49
N LEU A 555 21.22 11.84 9.73
CA LEU A 555 20.60 11.35 10.95
C LEU A 555 19.51 10.34 10.56
N THR A 556 19.54 9.18 11.21
CA THR A 556 18.47 8.19 11.20
C THR A 556 18.02 7.94 12.63
N VAL A 557 16.71 7.97 12.86
CA VAL A 557 16.10 7.67 14.17
C VAL A 557 15.19 6.47 14.02
N THR A 558 15.46 5.41 14.77
CA THR A 558 14.64 4.20 14.81
C THR A 558 14.15 3.93 16.22
N SER A 559 12.99 3.31 16.35
CA SER A 559 12.40 2.91 17.62
C SER A 559 11.55 1.65 17.43
N GLN A 560 11.04 1.08 18.52
CA GLN A 560 10.16 -0.08 18.54
C GLN A 560 8.95 0.20 19.42
N ALA A 561 7.91 -0.64 19.29
CA ALA A 561 6.68 -0.46 20.05
C ALA A 561 6.95 -0.47 21.57
N THR A 562 6.27 0.41 22.31
CA THR A 562 6.40 0.48 23.77
C THR A 562 5.75 -0.70 24.46
N GLN A 563 4.63 -1.20 23.91
CA GLN A 563 3.78 -2.22 24.50
C GLN A 563 3.33 -3.24 23.46
N ALA A 564 3.00 -4.45 23.92
CA ALA A 564 2.58 -5.56 23.05
C ALA A 564 1.14 -5.47 22.56
N ASP A 565 0.28 -4.78 23.29
CA ASP A 565 -1.14 -4.60 23.00
C ASP A 565 -1.44 -3.34 22.17
N VAL A 566 -0.50 -2.40 22.08
CA VAL A 566 -0.68 -1.15 21.34
C VAL A 566 0.29 -1.07 20.15
N PRO A 567 -0.18 -1.37 18.92
CA PRO A 567 0.65 -1.30 17.74
C PRO A 567 1.08 0.13 17.42
N PRO A 568 2.26 0.34 16.83
CA PRO A 568 2.69 1.67 16.46
C PRO A 568 1.91 2.22 15.26
N ILE A 569 1.87 3.54 15.14
CA ILE A 569 1.50 4.19 13.88
C ILE A 569 2.57 3.81 12.84
N ILE A 570 2.14 3.31 11.69
CA ILE A 570 2.99 2.88 10.59
C ILE A 570 2.70 3.71 9.34
N VAL A 571 3.72 3.84 8.50
CA VAL A 571 3.59 4.46 7.18
C VAL A 571 4.07 3.46 6.14
N LYS A 572 3.26 3.22 5.11
CA LYS A 572 3.64 2.44 3.93
C LYS A 572 3.57 3.33 2.71
N THR A 573 4.49 3.18 1.77
CA THR A 573 4.51 3.99 0.57
C THR A 573 4.96 3.19 -0.66
N HIS A 574 4.34 3.47 -1.79
CA HIS A 574 4.64 2.83 -3.07
C HIS A 574 4.19 3.71 -4.24
N MET A 575 4.66 3.36 -5.43
CA MET A 575 4.18 3.93 -6.69
C MET A 575 3.11 3.01 -7.29
N ASN A 576 2.18 3.54 -8.09
CA ASN A 576 1.20 2.72 -8.84
C ASN A 576 1.83 1.72 -9.83
N GLN A 577 3.06 1.99 -10.29
CA GLN A 577 3.81 1.14 -11.21
C GLN A 577 5.32 1.34 -11.01
N GLN A 578 6.12 0.31 -11.32
CA GLN A 578 7.58 0.34 -11.20
C GLN A 578 8.31 0.81 -12.47
N PHE A 579 7.59 1.03 -13.57
CA PHE A 579 8.14 1.50 -14.84
C PHE A 579 7.23 2.56 -15.47
N SER A 580 7.80 3.58 -16.11
CA SER A 580 7.06 4.57 -16.89
C SER A 580 7.74 4.90 -18.21
N ASP A 581 6.99 4.84 -19.30
CA ASP A 581 7.38 5.37 -20.60
C ASP A 581 6.82 6.78 -20.88
N GLY A 582 6.17 7.38 -19.88
CA GLY A 582 5.46 8.66 -19.98
C GLY A 582 4.08 8.58 -20.63
N THR A 583 3.58 7.39 -21.00
CA THR A 583 2.23 7.24 -21.56
C THR A 583 1.13 7.32 -20.51
N LYS A 584 1.43 6.94 -19.26
CA LYS A 584 0.54 6.99 -18.11
C LYS A 584 1.13 7.84 -16.99
N PRO A 585 0.30 8.55 -16.22
CA PRO A 585 0.77 9.29 -15.06
C PRO A 585 1.23 8.33 -13.96
N MET A 586 2.26 8.73 -13.22
CA MET A 586 2.70 8.05 -12.01
C MET A 586 1.93 8.60 -10.82
N ILE A 587 1.55 7.74 -9.87
CA ILE A 587 0.90 8.13 -8.63
C ILE A 587 1.77 7.67 -7.46
N VAL A 588 1.98 8.57 -6.51
CA VAL A 588 2.61 8.28 -5.23
C VAL A 588 1.50 8.00 -4.22
N PHE A 589 1.59 6.88 -3.51
CA PHE A 589 0.70 6.55 -2.39
C PHE A 589 1.48 6.52 -1.08
N ALA A 590 0.84 7.01 -0.01
CA ALA A 590 1.29 6.87 1.36
C ALA A 590 0.11 6.52 2.27
N GLU A 591 0.09 5.31 2.79
CA GLU A 591 -0.86 4.89 3.82
C GLU A 591 -0.31 5.28 5.18
N VAL A 592 -1.12 5.97 5.99
CA VAL A 592 -0.85 6.29 7.38
C VAL A 592 -1.91 5.65 8.25
N SER A 593 -1.52 4.66 9.05
CA SER A 593 -2.47 3.89 9.85
C SER A 593 -1.84 3.41 11.15
N GLN A 594 -2.68 3.14 12.15
CA GLN A 594 -2.29 2.37 13.32
C GLN A 594 -3.08 1.06 13.29
N SER A 595 -2.41 -0.06 13.12
CA SER A 595 -3.06 -1.31 12.66
C SER A 595 -3.85 -1.07 11.36
N TYR A 596 -5.16 -1.29 11.35
CA TYR A 596 -6.08 -0.97 10.25
C TYR A 596 -6.88 0.33 10.47
N ARG A 597 -6.55 1.16 11.48
CA ARG A 597 -7.26 2.43 11.71
C ARG A 597 -6.58 3.53 10.89
N PRO A 598 -7.28 4.21 9.99
CA PRO A 598 -6.75 5.34 9.26
C PRO A 598 -6.32 6.49 10.16
N VAL A 599 -5.22 7.14 9.82
CA VAL A 599 -4.76 8.38 10.43
C VAL A 599 -4.94 9.51 9.41
N ILE A 600 -5.92 10.37 9.67
CA ILE A 600 -6.35 11.44 8.75
C ILE A 600 -5.86 12.81 9.24
N ASN A 601 -5.81 13.80 8.35
CA ASN A 601 -5.29 15.15 8.62
C ASN A 601 -3.81 15.15 9.08
N ALA A 602 -2.99 14.25 8.54
CA ALA A 602 -1.54 14.25 8.71
C ALA A 602 -0.87 15.12 7.63
N GLU A 603 0.30 15.67 7.94
CA GLU A 603 1.13 16.33 6.95
C GLU A 603 2.07 15.31 6.29
N VAL A 604 1.74 14.93 5.07
CA VAL A 604 2.44 13.88 4.30
C VAL A 604 3.21 14.49 3.13
N TRP A 605 4.53 14.31 3.13
CA TRP A 605 5.42 14.77 2.07
C TRP A 605 6.20 13.62 1.45
N ALA A 606 6.07 13.48 0.13
CA ALA A 606 6.91 12.61 -0.68
C ALA A 606 8.12 13.37 -1.23
N THR A 607 9.28 12.76 -1.20
CA THR A 607 10.53 13.20 -1.82
C THR A 607 10.93 12.15 -2.85
N LEU A 608 10.97 12.56 -4.11
CA LEU A 608 11.46 11.74 -5.21
C LEU A 608 12.82 12.26 -5.65
N GLU A 609 13.81 11.39 -5.69
CA GLU A 609 15.16 11.73 -6.15
C GLU A 609 15.56 10.85 -7.32
N SER A 610 15.87 11.48 -8.45
CA SER A 610 16.41 10.80 -9.64
C SER A 610 17.86 10.40 -9.42
N GLU A 611 18.33 9.39 -10.15
CA GLU A 611 19.73 8.99 -10.18
C GLU A 611 20.67 10.12 -10.64
N THR A 612 20.18 11.03 -11.50
CA THR A 612 20.89 12.26 -11.90
C THR A 612 20.97 13.30 -10.79
N GLY A 613 20.30 13.07 -9.66
CA GLY A 613 20.34 13.90 -8.47
C GLY A 613 19.30 15.00 -8.40
N SER A 614 18.31 15.01 -9.30
CA SER A 614 17.19 15.94 -9.27
C SER A 614 16.21 15.53 -8.17
N VAL A 615 15.86 16.47 -7.28
CA VAL A 615 14.96 16.20 -6.15
C VAL A 615 13.64 16.94 -6.34
N HIS A 616 12.53 16.23 -6.18
CA HIS A 616 11.18 16.76 -6.25
C HIS A 616 10.40 16.41 -5.00
N THR A 617 9.80 17.41 -4.35
CA THR A 617 8.95 17.21 -3.17
C THR A 617 7.48 17.48 -3.50
N LEU A 618 6.59 16.62 -3.00
CA LEU A 618 5.16 16.66 -3.24
C LEU A 618 4.43 16.53 -1.90
N ARG A 619 3.42 17.37 -1.64
CA ARG A 619 2.47 17.13 -0.54
C ARG A 619 1.41 16.15 -1.04
N LEU A 620 1.20 15.03 -0.34
CA LEU A 620 0.15 14.06 -0.62
C LEU A 620 -1.13 14.43 0.15
N LEU A 621 -2.30 14.10 -0.40
CA LEU A 621 -3.60 14.48 0.14
C LEU A 621 -4.51 13.26 0.27
N ASP A 622 -5.30 13.22 1.34
CA ASP A 622 -6.39 12.27 1.59
C ASP A 622 -7.71 13.09 1.54
N ASN A 623 -8.20 13.32 0.33
CA ASN A 623 -9.34 14.20 0.04
C ASN A 623 -10.37 13.62 -0.95
N GLY A 624 -10.20 12.37 -1.38
CA GLY A 624 -11.07 11.66 -2.32
C GLY A 624 -11.15 12.28 -3.71
N ALA A 625 -10.14 13.06 -4.11
CA ALA A 625 -10.09 13.75 -5.39
C ALA A 625 -8.76 13.51 -6.13
N GLY A 626 -8.82 13.53 -7.47
CA GLY A 626 -7.64 13.39 -8.31
C GLY A 626 -7.05 11.99 -8.23
N ALA A 627 -5.81 11.88 -7.77
CA ALA A 627 -5.15 10.59 -7.56
C ALA A 627 -5.73 9.82 -6.37
N ASP A 628 -6.54 10.49 -5.54
CA ASP A 628 -7.04 9.95 -4.29
C ASP A 628 -8.41 9.30 -4.45
N ALA A 629 -8.47 8.02 -4.14
CA ALA A 629 -9.63 7.20 -4.43
C ALA A 629 -10.79 7.52 -3.47
N PHE A 630 -10.50 7.58 -2.17
CA PHE A 630 -11.48 7.79 -1.12
C PHE A 630 -10.98 8.87 -0.16
N GLN A 631 -11.91 9.64 0.39
CA GLN A 631 -11.59 10.63 1.40
C GLN A 631 -11.64 10.00 2.79
N GLY A 632 -10.66 10.32 3.62
CA GLY A 632 -10.58 9.93 5.02
C GLY A 632 -10.25 8.45 5.27
N ASP A 633 -9.69 7.75 4.28
CA ASP A 633 -9.30 6.35 4.39
C ASP A 633 -7.85 6.17 4.88
N GLY A 634 -7.13 7.27 5.11
CA GLY A 634 -5.74 7.29 5.58
C GLY A 634 -4.73 7.01 4.47
N ILE A 635 -5.18 6.92 3.22
CA ILE A 635 -4.34 6.84 2.04
C ILE A 635 -4.19 8.25 1.49
N TYR A 636 -2.95 8.74 1.45
CA TYR A 636 -2.62 10.03 0.88
C TYR A 636 -1.98 9.79 -0.47
N SER A 637 -2.44 10.50 -1.49
CA SER A 637 -1.95 10.27 -2.84
C SER A 637 -1.79 11.53 -3.67
N ARG A 638 -0.93 11.46 -4.70
CA ARG A 638 -0.76 12.54 -5.69
C ARG A 638 -0.09 12.05 -6.97
N TYR A 639 -0.47 12.65 -8.10
CA TYR A 639 0.24 12.45 -9.36
C TYR A 639 1.66 13.04 -9.32
N PHE A 640 2.62 12.29 -9.85
CA PHE A 640 3.97 12.72 -10.14
C PHE A 640 4.17 12.81 -11.65
N ILE A 641 4.40 14.03 -12.16
CA ILE A 641 4.51 14.30 -13.61
C ILE A 641 5.87 14.86 -14.03
N LYS A 642 6.75 15.19 -13.07
CA LYS A 642 8.09 15.74 -13.32
C LYS A 642 9.13 14.64 -13.48
N MET A 643 8.84 13.68 -14.36
CA MET A 643 9.66 12.51 -14.59
C MET A 643 10.89 12.88 -15.44
N VAL A 644 12.03 12.26 -15.14
CA VAL A 644 13.26 12.32 -15.93
C VAL A 644 13.73 10.91 -16.23
N ASN A 645 14.39 10.69 -17.37
CA ASN A 645 14.92 9.38 -17.72
C ASN A 645 15.87 8.85 -16.64
N GLY A 646 15.83 7.54 -16.44
CA GLY A 646 16.61 6.84 -15.43
C GLY A 646 15.77 6.39 -14.23
N ARG A 647 16.44 6.00 -13.16
CA ARG A 647 15.80 5.52 -11.93
C ARG A 647 15.49 6.66 -10.98
N THR A 648 14.41 6.49 -10.24
CA THR A 648 13.97 7.43 -9.22
C THR A 648 13.63 6.68 -7.93
N SER A 649 14.11 7.19 -6.80
CA SER A 649 13.79 6.70 -5.47
C SER A 649 12.59 7.45 -4.87
N LEU A 650 11.88 6.81 -3.94
CA LEU A 650 10.73 7.39 -3.23
C LEU A 650 10.95 7.31 -1.72
N LYS A 651 10.85 8.46 -1.04
CA LYS A 651 10.77 8.55 0.42
C LYS A 651 9.59 9.40 0.84
N VAL A 652 8.84 8.96 1.84
CA VAL A 652 7.74 9.70 2.44
C VAL A 652 8.05 10.02 3.90
N ARG A 653 7.80 11.26 4.29
CA ARG A 653 7.86 11.73 5.68
C ARG A 653 6.47 12.21 6.09
N VAL A 654 6.04 11.77 7.27
CA VAL A 654 4.73 12.08 7.86
C VAL A 654 4.94 12.72 9.22
N LYS A 655 4.21 13.80 9.48
CA LYS A 655 4.12 14.43 10.81
C LYS A 655 2.69 14.83 11.14
N ASN A 656 2.42 15.02 12.43
CA ASN A 656 1.16 15.62 12.86
C ASN A 656 1.03 17.05 12.29
N GLN A 657 -0.15 17.39 11.77
CA GLN A 657 -0.49 18.73 11.29
C GLN A 657 -0.98 19.63 12.45
N ASP A 658 -0.05 20.10 13.29
CA ASP A 658 -0.31 21.05 14.38
C ASP A 658 -1.47 20.64 15.33
N GLY A 659 -1.60 19.35 15.62
CA GLY A 659 -2.62 18.79 16.51
C GLY A 659 -3.96 18.46 15.84
N GLN A 660 -4.05 18.55 14.50
CA GLN A 660 -5.30 18.23 13.76
C GLN A 660 -5.41 16.75 13.38
N THR A 661 -4.31 16.01 13.48
CA THR A 661 -4.26 14.60 13.09
C THR A 661 -5.06 13.74 14.06
N ARG A 662 -5.95 12.92 13.52
CA ARG A 662 -6.89 12.10 14.30
C ARG A 662 -7.09 10.75 13.65
N PHE A 663 -7.55 9.77 14.43
CA PHE A 663 -8.04 8.53 13.87
C PHE A 663 -9.38 8.75 13.17
N ALA A 664 -9.54 8.18 11.98
CA ALA A 664 -10.86 8.05 11.35
C ALA A 664 -11.47 6.68 11.66
N VAL A 665 -12.80 6.63 11.68
CA VAL A 665 -13.53 5.37 11.61
C VAL A 665 -13.73 5.08 10.13
N LEU A 666 -13.25 3.92 9.66
CA LEU A 666 -13.44 3.49 8.28
C LEU A 666 -14.95 3.25 8.06
N TYR A 667 -15.64 4.23 7.47
CA TYR A 667 -17.03 4.05 7.06
C TYR A 667 -17.02 3.31 5.73
N ILE A 668 -17.16 1.98 5.79
CA ILE A 668 -17.35 1.18 4.60
C ILE A 668 -18.68 1.63 4.00
N HIS A 669 -18.65 2.04 2.74
CA HIS A 669 -19.78 2.65 2.01
C HIS A 669 -20.91 1.64 1.70
N GLY A 670 -20.91 0.49 2.37
CA GLY A 670 -21.87 -0.60 2.19
C GLY A 670 -23.30 -0.18 2.53
N CYS A 671 -24.24 -0.72 1.75
CA CYS A 671 -25.64 -0.39 1.90
C CYS A 671 -26.29 -1.09 3.09
N VAL A 672 -26.84 -0.29 4.00
CA VAL A 672 -27.82 -0.78 4.97
C VAL A 672 -29.20 -0.67 4.33
N ILE A 673 -29.65 -1.74 3.66
CA ILE A 673 -31.04 -1.83 3.19
C ILE A 673 -31.76 -2.83 4.07
N ASN A 674 -32.74 -2.32 4.82
CA ASN A 674 -33.48 -3.11 5.77
C ASN A 674 -34.49 -3.99 5.03
N VAL A 675 -34.23 -5.30 5.06
CA VAL A 675 -35.17 -6.32 4.56
C VAL A 675 -36.12 -6.76 5.69
N GLN A 676 -35.79 -6.46 6.95
CA GLN A 676 -36.59 -6.78 8.15
C GLN A 676 -36.32 -5.76 9.28
N LEU A 677 -37.33 -5.56 10.14
CA LEU A 677 -37.48 -4.44 11.08
C LEU A 677 -36.58 -4.43 12.32
N ASN A 678 -35.79 -5.48 12.58
CA ASN A 678 -35.35 -5.76 13.96
C ASN A 678 -33.86 -5.64 14.29
N HIS A 679 -32.98 -5.34 13.33
CA HIS A 679 -31.55 -5.27 13.64
C HIS A 679 -30.91 -4.01 13.06
N PRO A 680 -31.03 -2.85 13.75
CA PRO A 680 -30.12 -1.74 13.46
C PRO A 680 -28.68 -2.23 13.64
N LYS A 681 -27.84 -2.02 12.62
CA LYS A 681 -26.40 -2.25 12.69
C LYS A 681 -25.88 -1.57 13.97
N PRO A 682 -25.08 -2.26 14.81
CA PRO A 682 -24.54 -1.63 16.01
C PRO A 682 -23.76 -0.38 15.58
N PHE A 683 -24.19 0.78 16.06
CA PHE A 683 -23.45 2.02 15.91
C PHE A 683 -22.12 1.85 16.65
N VAL A 684 -21.03 1.66 15.91
CA VAL A 684 -19.68 1.72 16.47
C VAL A 684 -19.31 3.19 16.51
N PHE A 685 -19.79 3.87 17.57
CA PHE A 685 -19.33 5.22 17.89
C PHE A 685 -17.99 5.08 18.60
N VAL A 686 -16.90 5.28 17.87
CA VAL A 686 -15.58 5.50 18.47
C VAL A 686 -15.33 7.00 18.34
N GLU A 687 -15.24 7.69 19.47
CA GLU A 687 -14.83 9.10 19.47
C GLU A 687 -13.48 9.21 18.73
N PRO A 688 -13.31 10.19 17.82
CA PRO A 688 -12.02 10.42 17.19
C PRO A 688 -10.99 10.74 18.28
N LEU A 689 -10.12 9.78 18.59
CA LEU A 689 -9.02 10.01 19.50
C LEU A 689 -7.97 10.88 18.81
N ASP A 690 -7.45 11.84 19.57
CA ASP A 690 -6.24 12.58 19.21
C ASP A 690 -5.07 11.61 19.15
N VAL A 691 -4.29 11.69 18.06
CA VAL A 691 -3.12 10.84 17.81
C VAL A 691 -1.90 11.36 18.58
N GLY A 692 -1.89 12.65 18.96
CA GLY A 692 -0.72 13.32 19.52
C GLY A 692 0.39 13.57 18.48
N ASN A 693 1.46 14.25 18.88
CA ASN A 693 2.59 14.51 17.99
C ASN A 693 3.34 13.23 17.66
N PHE A 694 3.54 12.95 16.37
CA PHE A 694 4.36 11.84 15.89
C PHE A 694 5.14 12.23 14.64
N THR A 695 6.24 11.53 14.38
CA THR A 695 6.95 11.56 13.10
C THR A 695 7.19 10.14 12.63
N ARG A 696 6.99 9.89 11.34
CA ARG A 696 7.30 8.62 10.68
C ARG A 696 7.95 8.87 9.33
N THR A 697 8.85 7.98 8.94
CA THR A 697 9.47 7.97 7.62
C THR A 697 9.33 6.58 7.02
N ALA A 698 9.00 6.52 5.73
CA ALA A 698 8.93 5.27 4.97
C ALA A 698 9.58 5.43 3.60
N THR A 699 10.17 4.35 3.09
CA THR A 699 10.82 4.33 1.79
C THR A 699 10.13 3.31 0.89
N GLY A 700 9.74 3.77 -0.29
CA GLY A 700 9.12 2.95 -1.32
C GLY A 700 10.17 2.39 -2.28
N GLU A 701 9.71 1.49 -3.13
CA GLU A 701 10.55 0.93 -4.19
C GLU A 701 10.96 1.99 -5.22
N SER A 702 12.11 1.77 -5.84
CA SER A 702 12.54 2.60 -6.96
C SER A 702 11.78 2.22 -8.23
N PHE A 703 11.58 3.20 -9.11
CA PHE A 703 10.97 3.00 -10.42
C PHE A 703 11.86 3.53 -11.54
N GLU A 704 11.68 3.00 -12.73
CA GLU A 704 12.45 3.34 -13.91
C GLU A 704 11.62 4.14 -14.92
N VAL A 705 12.22 5.18 -15.51
CA VAL A 705 11.58 6.06 -16.49
C VAL A 705 12.33 6.00 -17.81
N THR A 706 11.62 5.70 -18.90
CA THR A 706 12.14 5.69 -20.28
C THR A 706 11.25 6.51 -21.21
N LEU A 707 11.52 7.80 -21.32
CA LEU A 707 10.81 8.73 -22.20
C LEU A 707 11.40 8.70 -23.62
N SER A 708 10.51 8.70 -24.62
CA SER A 708 10.88 8.76 -26.04
C SER A 708 11.38 10.14 -26.51
N GLY A 709 11.25 11.17 -25.67
CA GLY A 709 11.66 12.54 -25.97
C GLY A 709 12.18 13.28 -24.74
N THR A 710 12.71 14.49 -24.95
CA THR A 710 13.25 15.34 -23.88
C THR A 710 12.21 16.24 -23.21
N ALA A 711 11.02 16.35 -23.79
CA ALA A 711 9.91 17.09 -23.21
C ALA A 711 9.21 16.25 -22.14
N PRO A 712 8.81 16.85 -21.00
CA PRO A 712 7.99 16.16 -20.00
C PRO A 712 6.69 15.63 -20.64
N PRO A 713 6.20 14.45 -20.22
CA PRO A 713 4.92 13.95 -20.72
C PRO A 713 3.79 14.92 -20.37
N ASN A 714 2.94 15.20 -21.34
CA ASN A 714 1.78 16.07 -21.17
C ASN A 714 0.54 15.20 -20.95
N PHE A 715 -0.01 15.26 -19.74
CA PHE A 715 -1.23 14.54 -19.38
C PHE A 715 -2.44 15.46 -19.44
N PRO A 716 -3.61 14.99 -19.91
CA PRO A 716 -4.84 15.77 -19.87
C PRO A 716 -5.23 16.08 -18.41
N PRO A 717 -5.99 17.18 -18.17
CA PRO A 717 -6.59 17.42 -16.86
C PRO A 717 -7.45 16.24 -16.41
N ASN A 718 -7.46 15.96 -15.11
CA ASN A 718 -8.28 14.90 -14.55
C ASN A 718 -9.78 15.27 -14.61
N ARG A 719 -10.65 14.26 -14.67
CA ARG A 719 -12.09 14.40 -14.58
C ARG A 719 -12.47 14.96 -13.19
N ILE A 720 -13.34 15.96 -13.18
CA ILE A 720 -13.95 16.46 -11.95
C ILE A 720 -14.97 15.42 -11.47
N THR A 721 -14.77 14.87 -10.28
CA THR A 721 -15.64 13.82 -9.71
C THR A 721 -16.41 14.29 -8.47
N ASP A 722 -16.10 15.47 -7.95
CA ASP A 722 -16.62 16.03 -6.70
C ASP A 722 -17.41 17.33 -6.89
N LEU A 723 -17.84 17.61 -8.12
CA LEU A 723 -18.69 18.77 -8.40
C LEU A 723 -19.98 18.69 -7.58
N SER A 724 -20.20 19.72 -6.79
CA SER A 724 -21.41 19.91 -6.00
C SER A 724 -22.01 21.27 -6.31
N ALA A 725 -23.33 21.36 -6.23
CA ALA A 725 -24.08 22.59 -6.43
C ALA A 725 -25.01 22.78 -5.22
N GLU A 726 -24.99 23.97 -4.63
CA GLU A 726 -25.87 24.37 -3.54
C GLU A 726 -26.66 25.60 -3.96
N ILE A 727 -27.98 25.56 -3.83
CA ILE A 727 -28.84 26.70 -4.14
C ILE A 727 -28.93 27.58 -2.89
N GLN A 728 -28.45 28.82 -3.00
CA GLN A 728 -28.56 29.84 -1.95
C GLN A 728 -29.38 31.01 -2.49
N GLU A 729 -30.67 31.03 -2.15
CA GLU A 729 -31.65 32.04 -2.59
C GLU A 729 -31.72 32.19 -4.13
N ASP A 730 -31.19 33.28 -4.68
CA ASP A 730 -31.12 33.59 -6.11
C ASP A 730 -29.77 33.16 -6.73
N THR A 731 -28.96 32.39 -6.00
CA THR A 731 -27.63 31.96 -6.43
C THR A 731 -27.42 30.45 -6.39
N VAL A 732 -26.52 29.96 -7.23
CA VAL A 732 -26.03 28.58 -7.22
C VAL A 732 -24.54 28.60 -6.92
N LEU A 733 -24.16 28.06 -5.76
CA LEU A 733 -22.77 27.86 -5.38
C LEU A 733 -22.29 26.53 -5.95
N LEU A 734 -21.35 26.57 -6.89
CA LEU A 734 -20.67 25.41 -7.43
C LEU A 734 -19.33 25.22 -6.72
N ASN A 735 -19.11 24.03 -6.15
CA ASN A 735 -17.85 23.66 -5.50
C ASN A 735 -17.26 22.40 -6.14
N TRP A 736 -15.98 22.44 -6.51
CA TRP A 736 -15.25 21.28 -7.02
C TRP A 736 -13.74 21.40 -6.81
N THR A 737 -13.01 20.29 -6.92
CA THR A 737 -11.54 20.27 -6.81
C THR A 737 -10.91 20.26 -8.20
N VAL A 738 -9.95 21.17 -8.44
CA VAL A 738 -9.14 21.19 -9.68
C VAL A 738 -7.68 20.90 -9.35
N PHE A 739 -7.05 20.09 -10.20
CA PHE A 739 -5.62 19.81 -10.16
C PHE A 739 -4.92 20.61 -11.25
N HIS A 740 -4.18 21.65 -10.86
CA HIS A 740 -3.37 22.42 -11.81
C HIS A 740 -2.14 21.62 -12.24
N LEU A 741 -1.97 21.46 -13.56
CA LEU A 741 -0.78 20.85 -14.18
C LEU A 741 0.53 21.66 -13.95
N PHE A 742 0.45 22.90 -13.44
CA PHE A 742 1.60 23.81 -13.36
C PHE A 742 1.86 24.46 -11.99
N ASN A 743 1.02 24.29 -10.95
CA ASN A 743 1.28 24.89 -9.63
C ASN A 743 0.68 24.13 -8.44
N ILE A 744 1.22 24.46 -7.26
CA ILE A 744 1.41 23.64 -6.07
C ILE A 744 0.13 23.25 -5.29
N PHE A 745 -1.05 23.76 -5.63
CA PHE A 745 -2.28 23.57 -4.85
C PHE A 745 -3.36 22.79 -5.63
N ALA A 746 -4.00 21.84 -4.93
CA ALA A 746 -5.35 21.41 -5.27
C ALA A 746 -6.27 22.43 -4.62
N ASP A 747 -6.72 23.42 -5.38
CA ASP A 747 -7.60 24.45 -4.85
C ASP A 747 -9.05 23.99 -5.04
N LYS A 748 -9.83 24.03 -3.94
CA LYS A 748 -11.29 23.93 -4.02
C LYS A 748 -11.79 25.23 -4.62
N ILE A 749 -12.34 25.17 -5.83
CA ILE A 749 -12.87 26.33 -6.52
C ILE A 749 -14.34 26.46 -6.15
N ASN A 750 -14.70 27.64 -5.65
CA ASN A 750 -16.08 28.01 -5.33
C ASN A 750 -16.52 29.09 -6.33
N VAL A 751 -17.58 28.84 -7.09
CA VAL A 751 -18.16 29.82 -8.02
C VAL A 751 -19.61 30.09 -7.62
N VAL A 752 -19.95 31.37 -7.48
CA VAL A 752 -21.34 31.81 -7.22
C VAL A 752 -21.97 32.26 -8.53
N LEU A 753 -22.99 31.54 -9.00
CA LEU A 753 -23.79 31.92 -10.15
C LEU A 753 -25.04 32.67 -9.67
N LYS A 754 -25.35 33.84 -10.24
CA LYS A 754 -26.61 34.57 -9.97
C LYS A 754 -27.66 34.22 -11.02
N LEU A 755 -28.84 33.78 -10.60
CA LEU A 755 -29.96 33.48 -11.47
C LEU A 755 -30.67 34.78 -11.89
N HIS A 756 -30.28 35.35 -13.02
CA HIS A 756 -31.12 36.34 -13.72
C HIS A 756 -31.96 35.67 -14.81
N HIS A 757 -33.19 36.16 -14.98
CA HIS A 757 -34.13 35.66 -15.98
C HIS A 757 -33.49 35.68 -17.38
N GLU A 758 -33.59 34.52 -18.04
CA GLU A 758 -33.21 34.22 -19.43
C GLU A 758 -31.70 34.04 -19.72
N ILE A 759 -31.33 32.76 -19.94
CA ILE A 759 -30.12 32.25 -20.62
C ILE A 759 -28.80 32.36 -19.82
N MET A 760 -28.32 31.22 -19.31
CA MET A 760 -26.98 31.09 -18.71
C MET A 760 -25.90 31.03 -19.82
N PHE A 761 -24.99 32.02 -19.82
CA PHE A 761 -23.66 31.90 -20.40
C PHE A 761 -22.63 31.82 -19.26
N LEU A 762 -21.74 30.84 -19.31
CA LEU A 762 -20.66 30.65 -18.34
C LEU A 762 -19.42 31.44 -18.83
N GLU A 763 -19.20 32.66 -18.35
CA GLU A 763 -17.92 33.37 -18.51
C GLU A 763 -17.08 33.21 -17.24
N LEU A 764 -16.08 32.32 -17.28
CA LEU A 764 -15.10 32.15 -16.21
C LEU A 764 -14.09 33.30 -16.25
N SER A 765 -14.35 34.36 -15.48
CA SER A 765 -13.35 35.38 -15.16
C SER A 765 -12.63 35.02 -13.86
N CYS A 766 -11.69 34.09 -13.94
CA CYS A 766 -10.68 33.96 -12.89
C CYS A 766 -9.66 35.08 -13.13
N THR A 767 -9.42 35.95 -12.13
CA THR A 767 -8.52 37.12 -12.21
C THR A 767 -7.04 36.77 -12.44
N THR A 768 -6.73 35.56 -12.91
CA THR A 768 -5.39 35.24 -13.40
C THR A 768 -5.37 34.43 -14.69
N PHE A 769 -6.37 33.63 -15.08
CA PHE A 769 -6.40 32.98 -16.41
C PHE A 769 -7.84 32.60 -16.84
N CYS A 770 -8.20 32.92 -18.10
CA CYS A 770 -9.46 32.47 -18.72
C CYS A 770 -9.41 30.97 -19.03
N PHE A 771 -10.46 30.22 -18.64
CA PHE A 771 -10.71 28.86 -19.10
C PHE A 771 -12.02 28.81 -19.90
N SER A 772 -12.00 28.13 -21.04
CA SER A 772 -13.21 27.72 -21.77
C SER A 772 -13.45 26.24 -21.48
N PHE A 773 -14.50 25.91 -20.73
CA PHE A 773 -14.98 24.54 -20.57
C PHE A 773 -16.17 24.32 -21.52
N PHE A 774 -16.12 23.26 -22.33
CA PHE A 774 -17.29 22.72 -23.00
C PHE A 774 -17.90 21.67 -22.08
N PHE A 775 -19.06 21.95 -21.50
CA PHE A 775 -19.92 20.94 -20.88
C PHE A 775 -20.89 20.44 -21.95
N LEU A 776 -20.98 19.11 -22.11
CA LEU A 776 -21.96 18.41 -22.93
C LEU A 776 -22.88 17.60 -22.02
#